data_AF-A0A9P3ULV1-F1
#
_entry.id   AF-A0A9P3ULV1-F1
#
_cell.length_a   1.000
_cell.length_b   1.000
_cell.length_c   1.000
_cell.angle_alpha   90.00
_cell.angle_beta   90.00
_cell.angle_gamma   90.00
#
_symmetry.space_group_name_H-M   'P 1'
#
loop_
_entity.id
_entity.type
_entity.pdbx_description
1 polymer ?
#
loop_
_entity_poly.entity_id
_entity_poly.type
_entity_poly.pdbx_seq_one_letter_code
_entity_poly.pdbx_strand_id
1 'polypeptide(L)'
;MASNPYTYWTGLADHDLTVDNVTQTLGSVQDDLWVAAAAVDRVLDDVAVQRALLELGVARTQSAVERAKQASIVPSSLNNRGALDSGRPRSGQDANQIDELPHTLHTYFDTAPHDARLCYLRATLLQRLDRLNTFVDISTNTPAGPKDEVEDEMEEWEDDPWADGATTTSSSNAHEAKSSVQLPFSLSTFLVDDLLEISCQLASLQWFGALQKLLDRHGTDLWPFRLLILESIPEHVHPSDFRDILPGFDTLHNMEPTPTWTPWRPEEDWSETVQVQTALNCIQPVTSTTCKPSGPCRHSPRPTPLTAAELSTWYTLRVEDIIDTTGLIDVALATVQHGASQGIPGLDELGEELSLLARLVYDAPQGPDVADDWTLSRWSSMEPSAVVRAYLAHSTPASLPKDIARLVMPYLFVLESRAERAGNPDPELPTRLLYEYILSAPLEMAAAVFEASKPTLPPAQRLIRDDEDIARLALACLYGSDSLDEWSTMSRIFECLPAWNIPRDEDNDEDAADTTISSLGAFVTPTTARPRCSASDLLVFFKPLPQASLSRALDILDVHLESGEILARWSVPAPLRWFLQSSGNVNEQRAWANRMARRAGGSDDRLDTQEDWEWLLEDMLKLTGKGDTGLPGAFGLLTQDEVINLFLSGLLCSGKFDIARGLLRSSGQKVSIDPIQVEDICLQCSREFYDNAQSGNYKFGDMKLAYDCLDVPQPTDRIIREKEFIEATSRIVSFNVTSRPGIPISPIEIRLTNDRLSLISRVLSSNSDAYKHIEVILDLTRKLGFRDDVTAEVKTLAMLADTALQAEDFARAYELSERMVDTVVELRTASPTLLDSRVAEASEVCWVACFQLGRQPEFGDVEKKLSLLGRALELCPPEQLHDVLTSWRRLEKEDIEAREDRLSTNQNTIAASASIERTFIAPGNVAASLRARLQEFHVPSPPLLSTPDAAALASRTFQSVAANFPFSIGHRGRSQASDRDGGSSRTGSLLRGEGDDVSTQATRVLSKGIGWLIGAEDDM
;
A
#
# COMPACT_ATOMS: atom_id res chain seq x y z
N MET A 1 -99.04 -21.79 -10.97
CA MET A 1 -98.66 -22.14 -12.36
C MET A 1 -97.25 -22.69 -12.27
N ALA A 2 -97.07 -23.99 -12.51
CA ALA A 2 -95.72 -24.57 -12.55
C ALA A 2 -94.97 -23.89 -13.70
N SER A 3 -93.99 -23.06 -13.37
CA SER A 3 -93.07 -22.48 -14.34
C SER A 3 -92.46 -23.62 -15.15
N ASN A 4 -92.42 -23.45 -16.47
CA ASN A 4 -91.77 -24.41 -17.37
C ASN A 4 -90.36 -24.71 -16.82
N PRO A 5 -89.99 -25.98 -16.56
CA PRO A 5 -88.74 -26.33 -15.89
C PRO A 5 -87.50 -25.71 -16.55
N TYR A 6 -87.53 -25.56 -17.89
CA TYR A 6 -86.49 -24.87 -18.65
C TYR A 6 -86.31 -23.40 -18.23
N THR A 7 -87.42 -22.63 -18.13
CA THR A 7 -87.38 -21.22 -17.75
C THR A 7 -87.08 -21.00 -16.26
N TYR A 8 -87.48 -21.94 -15.41
CA TYR A 8 -87.18 -21.91 -13.99
C TYR A 8 -85.70 -22.12 -13.74
N TRP A 9 -85.08 -23.09 -14.43
CA TRP A 9 -83.64 -23.35 -14.35
C TRP A 9 -82.79 -22.15 -14.78
N THR A 10 -83.11 -21.51 -15.90
CA THR A 10 -82.39 -20.33 -16.40
C THR A 10 -82.57 -19.08 -15.54
N GLY A 11 -83.64 -19.02 -14.72
CA GLY A 11 -83.96 -17.88 -13.86
C GLY A 11 -83.49 -18.03 -12.41
N LEU A 12 -83.09 -19.22 -11.98
CA LEU A 12 -82.46 -19.46 -10.68
C LEU A 12 -81.09 -18.77 -10.65
N ALA A 13 -80.72 -18.17 -9.53
CA ALA A 13 -79.35 -17.70 -9.29
C ALA A 13 -78.49 -18.82 -8.71
N ASP A 14 -77.17 -18.76 -8.91
CA ASP A 14 -76.25 -19.83 -8.50
C ASP A 14 -76.22 -20.10 -6.99
N HIS A 15 -76.48 -19.06 -6.18
CA HIS A 15 -76.55 -19.17 -4.71
C HIS A 15 -77.86 -19.77 -4.18
N ASP A 16 -78.92 -19.82 -5.00
CA ASP A 16 -80.24 -20.36 -4.64
C ASP A 16 -80.39 -21.85 -5.00
N LEU A 17 -79.36 -22.44 -5.60
CA LEU A 17 -79.37 -23.84 -5.99
C LEU A 17 -79.09 -24.76 -4.80
N THR A 18 -79.93 -25.77 -4.66
CA THR A 18 -79.80 -26.85 -3.67
C THR A 18 -79.90 -28.20 -4.36
N VAL A 19 -79.40 -29.26 -3.73
CA VAL A 19 -79.48 -30.64 -4.25
C VAL A 19 -80.93 -31.04 -4.58
N ASP A 20 -81.89 -30.63 -3.74
CA ASP A 20 -83.31 -30.89 -3.96
C ASP A 20 -83.86 -30.14 -5.19
N ASN A 21 -83.44 -28.88 -5.38
CA ASN A 21 -83.84 -28.09 -6.54
C ASN A 21 -83.26 -28.70 -7.84
N VAL A 22 -82.02 -29.14 -7.84
CA VAL A 22 -81.38 -29.81 -9.00
C VAL A 22 -82.16 -31.06 -9.39
N THR A 23 -82.44 -31.95 -8.43
CA THR A 23 -83.13 -33.21 -8.70
C THR A 23 -84.59 -33.03 -9.12
N GLN A 24 -85.32 -32.10 -8.49
CA GLN A 24 -86.74 -31.85 -8.83
C GLN A 24 -86.92 -31.13 -10.16
N THR A 25 -86.06 -30.16 -10.49
CA THR A 25 -86.20 -29.34 -11.69
C THR A 25 -85.67 -30.05 -12.93
N LEU A 26 -84.38 -30.39 -12.96
CA LEU A 26 -83.74 -31.07 -14.07
C LEU A 26 -84.21 -32.53 -14.21
N GLY A 27 -84.56 -33.18 -13.10
CA GLY A 27 -85.12 -34.55 -13.14
C GLY A 27 -86.47 -34.65 -13.85
N SER A 28 -87.26 -33.57 -13.86
CA SER A 28 -88.57 -33.50 -14.53
C SER A 28 -88.49 -33.24 -16.05
N VAL A 29 -87.32 -32.86 -16.56
CA VAL A 29 -87.08 -32.57 -17.98
C VAL A 29 -86.85 -33.89 -18.75
N GLN A 30 -87.49 -34.02 -19.92
CA GLN A 30 -87.38 -35.21 -20.78
C GLN A 30 -86.25 -35.14 -21.82
N ASP A 31 -85.76 -33.94 -22.14
CA ASP A 31 -84.68 -33.75 -23.10
C ASP A 31 -83.31 -34.01 -22.45
N ASP A 32 -82.79 -35.22 -22.65
CA ASP A 32 -81.51 -35.64 -22.08
C ASP A 32 -80.33 -34.76 -22.54
N LEU A 33 -80.35 -34.21 -23.77
CA LEU A 33 -79.28 -33.33 -24.27
C LEU A 33 -79.34 -31.97 -23.61
N TRP A 34 -80.54 -31.42 -23.43
CA TRP A 34 -80.69 -30.16 -22.72
C TRP A 34 -80.28 -30.29 -21.24
N VAL A 35 -80.65 -31.39 -20.57
CA VAL A 35 -80.25 -31.64 -19.17
C VAL A 35 -78.74 -31.84 -19.04
N ALA A 36 -78.12 -32.63 -19.93
CA ALA A 36 -76.68 -32.82 -19.94
C ALA A 36 -75.93 -31.50 -20.23
N ALA A 37 -76.42 -30.69 -21.17
CA ALA A 37 -75.85 -29.38 -21.45
C ALA A 37 -76.00 -28.42 -20.28
N ALA A 38 -77.16 -28.39 -19.62
CA ALA A 38 -77.41 -27.57 -18.43
C ALA A 38 -76.50 -27.97 -17.24
N ALA A 39 -76.20 -29.26 -17.09
CA ALA A 39 -75.26 -29.76 -16.08
C ALA A 39 -73.79 -29.40 -16.39
N VAL A 40 -73.43 -29.22 -17.67
CA VAL A 40 -72.10 -28.74 -18.09
C VAL A 40 -72.01 -27.20 -18.07
N ASP A 41 -73.08 -26.48 -18.37
CA ASP A 41 -73.07 -25.02 -18.44
C ASP A 41 -72.87 -24.39 -17.05
N ARG A 42 -73.47 -25.01 -16.01
CA ARG A 42 -73.48 -24.47 -14.66
C ARG A 42 -72.37 -25.04 -13.78
N VAL A 43 -71.49 -24.18 -13.28
CA VAL A 43 -70.37 -24.54 -12.41
C VAL A 43 -70.51 -23.78 -11.10
N LEU A 44 -70.59 -24.49 -9.98
CA LEU A 44 -70.88 -23.95 -8.65
C LEU A 44 -69.77 -24.27 -7.65
N ASP A 45 -69.62 -23.43 -6.63
CA ASP A 45 -68.65 -23.64 -5.56
C ASP A 45 -69.15 -24.59 -4.44
N ASP A 46 -70.45 -24.88 -4.41
CA ASP A 46 -71.02 -25.86 -3.47
C ASP A 46 -70.76 -27.30 -3.96
N VAL A 47 -69.90 -28.01 -3.24
CA VAL A 47 -69.50 -29.40 -3.53
C VAL A 47 -70.69 -30.35 -3.65
N ALA A 48 -71.69 -30.24 -2.78
CA ALA A 48 -72.83 -31.16 -2.76
C ALA A 48 -73.76 -30.91 -3.94
N VAL A 49 -74.01 -29.64 -4.26
CA VAL A 49 -74.86 -29.25 -5.40
C VAL A 49 -74.17 -29.56 -6.72
N GLN A 50 -72.87 -29.26 -6.84
CA GLN A 50 -72.08 -29.56 -8.02
C GLN A 50 -71.99 -31.07 -8.27
N ARG A 51 -71.82 -31.89 -7.23
CA ARG A 51 -71.86 -33.36 -7.34
C ARG A 51 -73.20 -33.85 -7.89
N ALA A 52 -74.31 -33.37 -7.32
CA ALA A 52 -75.64 -33.76 -7.76
C ALA A 52 -75.91 -33.38 -9.23
N LEU A 53 -75.38 -32.25 -9.70
CA LEU A 53 -75.47 -31.84 -11.10
C LEU A 53 -74.69 -32.76 -12.04
N LEU A 54 -73.44 -33.05 -11.70
CA LEU A 54 -72.57 -33.89 -12.53
C LEU A 54 -73.10 -35.34 -12.60
N GLU A 55 -73.48 -35.93 -11.47
CA GLU A 55 -74.05 -37.28 -11.42
C GLU A 55 -75.36 -37.39 -12.21
N LEU A 56 -76.24 -36.38 -12.13
CA LEU A 56 -77.47 -36.33 -12.91
C LEU A 56 -77.18 -36.24 -14.41
N GLY A 57 -76.23 -35.40 -14.83
CA GLY A 57 -75.80 -35.30 -16.22
C GLY A 57 -75.21 -36.61 -16.75
N VAL A 58 -74.35 -37.27 -15.97
CA VAL A 58 -73.77 -38.59 -16.33
C VAL A 58 -74.85 -39.66 -16.47
N ALA A 59 -75.84 -39.68 -15.58
CA ALA A 59 -76.96 -40.62 -15.66
C ALA A 59 -77.78 -40.42 -16.95
N ARG A 60 -78.00 -39.16 -17.36
CA ARG A 60 -78.79 -38.81 -18.56
C ARG A 60 -78.08 -39.13 -19.88
N THR A 61 -76.75 -39.14 -19.88
CA THR A 61 -75.95 -39.47 -21.08
C THR A 61 -75.76 -40.97 -21.31
N GLN A 62 -76.07 -41.81 -20.30
CA GLN A 62 -75.84 -43.26 -20.34
C GLN A 62 -76.51 -43.96 -21.53
N SER A 63 -77.76 -43.61 -21.83
CA SER A 63 -78.54 -44.25 -22.90
C SER A 63 -77.93 -44.00 -24.29
N ALA A 64 -77.32 -42.83 -24.50
CA ALA A 64 -76.65 -42.48 -25.76
C ALA A 64 -75.36 -43.27 -25.95
N VAL A 65 -74.57 -43.46 -24.89
CA VAL A 65 -73.37 -44.30 -24.92
C VAL A 65 -73.72 -45.75 -25.24
N GLU A 66 -74.80 -46.29 -24.66
CA GLU A 66 -75.22 -47.67 -24.95
C GLU A 66 -75.66 -47.85 -26.41
N ARG A 67 -76.38 -46.88 -26.98
CA ARG A 67 -76.75 -46.89 -28.41
C ARG A 67 -75.52 -46.80 -29.31
N ALA A 68 -74.58 -45.91 -28.99
CA ALA A 68 -73.35 -45.74 -29.76
C ALA A 68 -72.43 -46.98 -29.67
N LYS A 69 -72.31 -47.60 -28.48
CA LYS A 69 -71.65 -48.91 -28.30
C LYS A 69 -72.29 -49.99 -29.15
N GLN A 70 -73.62 -50.09 -29.14
CA GLN A 70 -74.35 -51.08 -29.93
C GLN A 70 -74.13 -50.87 -31.43
N ALA A 71 -74.11 -49.62 -31.90
CA ALA A 71 -73.83 -49.29 -33.30
C ALA A 71 -72.41 -49.69 -33.73
N SER A 72 -71.42 -49.58 -32.84
CA SER A 72 -70.03 -49.98 -33.12
C SER A 72 -69.81 -51.50 -33.22
N ILE A 73 -70.74 -52.31 -32.68
CA ILE A 73 -70.65 -53.77 -32.65
C ILE A 73 -71.26 -54.40 -33.91
N VAL A 74 -72.09 -53.68 -34.67
CA VAL A 74 -72.81 -54.24 -35.82
C VAL A 74 -71.94 -54.13 -37.09
N PRO A 75 -71.45 -55.24 -37.67
CA PRO A 75 -70.95 -55.22 -39.03
C PRO A 75 -72.14 -54.97 -39.94
N SER A 76 -72.06 -53.94 -40.78
CA SER A 76 -73.05 -53.55 -41.78
C SER A 76 -73.56 -54.75 -42.59
N SER A 77 -74.67 -55.34 -42.14
CA SER A 77 -75.33 -56.50 -42.74
C SER A 77 -76.58 -56.08 -43.52
N LEU A 78 -76.45 -55.04 -44.35
CA LEU A 78 -77.49 -54.63 -45.30
C LEU A 78 -76.85 -54.11 -46.60
N ASN A 79 -76.30 -55.02 -47.40
CA ASN A 79 -76.20 -54.82 -48.84
C ASN A 79 -76.43 -56.16 -49.54
N ASN A 80 -77.69 -56.47 -49.81
CA ASN A 80 -78.07 -57.58 -50.67
C ASN A 80 -78.71 -57.01 -51.94
N ARG A 81 -78.02 -57.11 -53.08
CA ARG A 81 -78.55 -57.53 -54.40
C ARG A 81 -77.54 -57.31 -55.53
N GLY A 82 -77.08 -58.41 -56.14
CA GLY A 82 -76.66 -58.40 -57.55
C GLY A 82 -75.45 -59.26 -57.94
N ALA A 83 -75.74 -60.43 -58.50
CA ALA A 83 -74.96 -61.16 -59.53
C ALA A 83 -73.68 -61.95 -59.17
N LEU A 84 -73.85 -63.27 -59.02
CA LEU A 84 -73.16 -64.38 -59.72
C LEU A 84 -71.69 -64.18 -60.17
N ASP A 85 -70.72 -64.93 -59.59
CA ASP A 85 -70.16 -66.19 -60.14
C ASP A 85 -68.78 -66.59 -59.54
N SER A 86 -68.64 -67.89 -59.24
CA SER A 86 -67.43 -68.74 -59.11
C SER A 86 -66.30 -68.50 -58.07
N GLY A 87 -66.38 -69.21 -56.94
CA GLY A 87 -65.45 -70.30 -56.53
C GLY A 87 -64.05 -70.02 -55.95
N ARG A 88 -63.89 -70.09 -54.60
CA ARG A 88 -63.01 -71.01 -53.82
C ARG A 88 -62.95 -70.64 -52.30
N PRO A 89 -62.62 -71.59 -51.39
CA PRO A 89 -62.93 -71.49 -49.96
C PRO A 89 -61.83 -70.84 -49.10
N ARG A 90 -62.27 -70.40 -47.92
CA ARG A 90 -61.61 -69.66 -46.82
C ARG A 90 -60.37 -70.32 -46.21
N SER A 91 -59.43 -69.47 -45.75
CA SER A 91 -58.80 -69.60 -44.43
C SER A 91 -58.19 -68.28 -43.92
N GLY A 92 -58.74 -67.75 -42.82
CA GLY A 92 -58.06 -67.01 -41.73
C GLY A 92 -57.42 -65.64 -42.00
N GLN A 93 -58.17 -64.56 -41.75
CA GLN A 93 -57.64 -63.21 -41.48
C GLN A 93 -58.50 -62.53 -40.40
N ASP A 94 -57.98 -62.48 -39.16
CA ASP A 94 -58.53 -61.72 -38.02
C ASP A 94 -57.78 -60.38 -37.81
N ALA A 95 -57.26 -59.76 -38.87
CA ALA A 95 -56.40 -58.57 -38.78
C ALA A 95 -57.03 -57.25 -39.25
N ASN A 96 -58.29 -57.22 -39.70
CA ASN A 96 -58.93 -56.02 -40.27
C ASN A 96 -59.94 -55.31 -39.34
N GLN A 97 -60.16 -55.77 -38.10
CA GLN A 97 -61.23 -55.21 -37.25
C GLN A 97 -60.87 -53.90 -36.51
N ILE A 98 -59.58 -53.54 -36.38
CA ILE A 98 -59.17 -52.41 -35.52
C ILE A 98 -59.22 -51.05 -36.25
N ASP A 99 -58.97 -51.02 -37.56
CA ASP A 99 -59.00 -49.77 -38.36
C ASP A 99 -60.41 -49.34 -38.83
N GLU A 100 -61.41 -50.24 -38.77
CA GLU A 100 -62.78 -49.93 -39.22
C GLU A 100 -63.63 -49.23 -38.14
N LEU A 101 -63.24 -49.31 -36.87
CA LEU A 101 -64.01 -48.84 -35.71
C LEU A 101 -64.16 -47.30 -35.62
N PRO A 102 -63.13 -46.49 -35.88
CA PRO A 102 -63.27 -45.03 -35.94
C PRO A 102 -64.20 -44.58 -37.08
N HIS A 103 -64.17 -45.28 -38.23
CA HIS A 103 -65.00 -44.97 -39.39
C HIS A 103 -66.47 -45.35 -39.18
N THR A 104 -66.77 -46.48 -38.55
CA THR A 104 -68.14 -46.88 -38.20
C THR A 104 -68.74 -45.93 -37.16
N LEU A 105 -67.97 -45.55 -36.14
CA LEU A 105 -68.40 -44.54 -35.17
C LEU A 105 -68.62 -43.17 -35.81
N HIS A 106 -67.73 -42.74 -36.71
CA HIS A 106 -67.88 -41.50 -37.45
C HIS A 106 -69.20 -41.49 -38.25
N THR A 107 -69.48 -42.56 -38.99
CA THR A 107 -70.73 -42.65 -39.78
C THR A 107 -71.97 -42.69 -38.89
N TYR A 108 -71.93 -43.37 -37.73
CA TYR A 108 -73.02 -43.35 -36.76
C TYR A 108 -73.28 -41.95 -36.23
N PHE A 109 -72.25 -41.27 -35.73
CA PHE A 109 -72.38 -39.95 -35.13
C PHE A 109 -72.79 -38.87 -36.14
N ASP A 110 -72.46 -39.02 -37.43
CA ASP A 110 -72.96 -38.15 -38.51
C ASP A 110 -74.48 -38.32 -38.71
N THR A 111 -74.99 -39.55 -38.62
CA THR A 111 -76.43 -39.83 -38.68
C THR A 111 -77.18 -39.51 -37.38
N ALA A 112 -76.50 -39.49 -36.24
CA ALA A 112 -77.05 -39.26 -34.90
C ALA A 112 -76.28 -38.16 -34.14
N PRO A 113 -76.37 -36.89 -34.58
CA PRO A 113 -75.60 -35.79 -33.98
C PRO A 113 -75.98 -35.49 -32.53
N HIS A 114 -77.19 -35.87 -32.11
CA HIS A 114 -77.66 -35.75 -30.73
C HIS A 114 -76.91 -36.69 -29.79
N ASP A 115 -76.68 -37.94 -30.21
CA ASP A 115 -75.90 -38.91 -29.44
C ASP A 115 -74.41 -38.53 -29.43
N ALA A 116 -73.89 -37.97 -30.53
CA ALA A 116 -72.53 -37.43 -30.57
C ALA A 116 -72.32 -36.32 -29.52
N ARG A 117 -73.27 -35.36 -29.43
CA ARG A 117 -73.24 -34.31 -28.39
C ARG A 117 -73.35 -34.86 -26.99
N LEU A 118 -74.23 -35.83 -26.76
CA LEU A 118 -74.37 -36.48 -25.45
C LEU A 118 -73.11 -37.24 -25.03
N CYS A 119 -72.44 -37.93 -25.96
CA CYS A 119 -71.15 -38.58 -25.70
C CYS A 119 -70.03 -37.58 -25.41
N TYR A 120 -70.00 -36.44 -26.12
CA TYR A 120 -69.06 -35.35 -25.83
C TYR A 120 -69.29 -34.76 -24.44
N LEU A 121 -70.53 -34.39 -24.12
CA LEU A 121 -70.91 -33.84 -22.81
C LEU A 121 -70.63 -34.85 -21.69
N ARG A 122 -70.81 -36.15 -21.93
CA ARG A 122 -70.46 -37.19 -20.96
C ARG A 122 -68.98 -37.17 -20.60
N ALA A 123 -68.09 -37.10 -21.58
CA ALA A 123 -66.66 -37.02 -21.32
C ALA A 123 -66.32 -35.78 -20.47
N THR A 124 -66.89 -34.61 -20.79
CA THR A 124 -66.70 -33.39 -19.99
C THR A 124 -67.27 -33.52 -18.56
N LEU A 125 -68.44 -34.14 -18.40
CA LEU A 125 -69.06 -34.36 -17.09
C LEU A 125 -68.25 -35.32 -16.22
N LEU A 126 -67.70 -36.39 -16.81
CA LEU A 126 -66.87 -37.37 -16.12
C LEU A 126 -65.52 -36.77 -15.72
N GLN A 127 -64.86 -36.02 -16.61
CA GLN A 127 -63.64 -35.26 -16.29
C GLN A 127 -63.87 -34.29 -15.11
N ARG A 128 -64.98 -33.54 -15.13
CA ARG A 128 -65.33 -32.65 -14.01
C ARG A 128 -65.69 -33.38 -12.74
N LEU A 129 -66.28 -34.58 -12.83
CA LEU A 129 -66.58 -35.42 -11.66
C LEU A 129 -65.28 -35.92 -11.01
N ASP A 130 -64.31 -36.35 -11.81
CA ASP A 130 -62.99 -36.74 -11.32
C ASP A 130 -62.24 -35.55 -10.69
N ARG A 131 -62.29 -34.37 -11.33
CA ARG A 131 -61.76 -33.12 -10.72
C ARG A 131 -62.48 -32.78 -9.42
N LEU A 132 -63.81 -32.84 -9.36
CA LEU A 132 -64.57 -32.60 -8.13
C LEU A 132 -64.14 -33.56 -7.01
N ASN A 133 -63.97 -34.85 -7.32
CA ASN A 133 -63.49 -35.83 -6.35
C ASN A 133 -62.07 -35.52 -5.87
N THR A 134 -61.18 -35.09 -6.76
CA THR A 134 -59.83 -34.62 -6.38
C THR A 134 -59.88 -33.37 -5.51
N PHE A 135 -60.72 -32.38 -5.82
CA PHE A 135 -60.89 -31.18 -5.01
C PHE A 135 -61.36 -31.53 -3.59
N VAL A 136 -62.33 -32.44 -3.48
CA VAL A 136 -62.80 -32.96 -2.19
C VAL A 136 -61.66 -33.66 -1.46
N ASP A 137 -60.93 -34.57 -2.11
CA ASP A 137 -59.81 -35.33 -1.53
C ASP A 137 -58.67 -34.42 -1.04
N ILE A 138 -58.38 -33.33 -1.76
CA ILE A 138 -57.45 -32.29 -1.34
C ILE A 138 -58.02 -31.57 -0.11
N SER A 139 -59.25 -31.07 -0.17
CA SER A 139 -59.87 -30.29 0.91
C SER A 139 -60.03 -31.06 2.23
N THR A 140 -60.26 -32.37 2.17
CA THR A 140 -60.46 -33.21 3.38
C THR A 140 -59.18 -33.63 4.07
N ASN A 141 -58.06 -33.62 3.34
CA ASN A 141 -56.79 -34.18 3.80
C ASN A 141 -55.64 -33.16 3.79
N THR A 142 -55.91 -31.89 3.52
CA THR A 142 -54.93 -30.82 3.74
C THR A 142 -54.77 -30.66 5.26
N PRO A 143 -53.56 -30.83 5.83
CA PRO A 143 -53.36 -30.58 7.24
C PRO A 143 -53.68 -29.10 7.54
N ALA A 144 -54.27 -28.84 8.72
CA ALA A 144 -54.29 -27.47 9.24
C ALA A 144 -52.84 -26.96 9.21
N GLY A 145 -52.61 -25.78 8.60
CA GLY A 145 -51.26 -25.20 8.51
C GLY A 145 -50.59 -25.11 9.89
N PRO A 146 -49.26 -24.91 9.93
CA PRO A 146 -48.54 -24.77 11.19
C PRO A 146 -49.24 -23.72 12.05
N LYS A 147 -49.53 -24.08 13.29
CA LYS A 147 -49.69 -23.05 14.32
C LYS A 147 -48.39 -22.26 14.30
N ASP A 148 -48.48 -20.95 14.27
CA ASP A 148 -47.40 -20.12 14.80
C ASP A 148 -47.19 -20.59 16.25
N GLU A 149 -46.26 -21.52 16.45
CA GLU A 149 -45.59 -21.73 17.72
C GLU A 149 -44.60 -20.57 17.88
N VAL A 150 -45.17 -19.39 18.07
CA VAL A 150 -44.49 -18.30 18.75
C VAL A 150 -45.39 -17.99 19.94
N GLU A 151 -44.78 -17.98 21.12
CA GLU A 151 -45.38 -17.78 22.45
C GLU A 151 -45.90 -19.05 23.14
N ASP A 152 -44.96 -19.86 23.65
CA ASP A 152 -45.07 -20.45 24.99
C ASP A 152 -43.73 -21.03 25.52
N GLU A 153 -42.57 -20.47 25.14
CA GLU A 153 -41.29 -20.63 25.85
C GLU A 153 -40.48 -19.33 25.81
N MET A 154 -41.00 -18.29 26.47
CA MET A 154 -40.25 -17.08 26.85
C MET A 154 -40.71 -16.60 28.24
N GLU A 155 -40.66 -17.50 29.22
CA GLU A 155 -40.50 -17.09 30.62
C GLU A 155 -39.01 -16.91 30.90
N GLU A 156 -38.47 -15.74 30.55
CA GLU A 156 -37.46 -15.01 31.33
C GLU A 156 -36.96 -13.81 30.52
N TRP A 157 -36.94 -12.65 31.19
CA TRP A 157 -36.37 -11.36 30.77
C TRP A 157 -37.26 -10.43 29.93
N GLU A 158 -38.11 -9.65 30.61
CA GLU A 158 -38.35 -8.25 30.22
C GLU A 158 -38.70 -7.40 31.45
N ASP A 159 -37.66 -6.89 32.13
CA ASP A 159 -37.73 -5.57 32.76
C ASP A 159 -37.58 -4.55 31.63
N ASP A 160 -38.69 -4.16 30.99
CA ASP A 160 -38.74 -2.98 30.12
C ASP A 160 -38.78 -1.71 31.01
N PRO A 161 -37.71 -0.90 31.06
CA PRO A 161 -37.63 0.25 31.94
C PRO A 161 -38.40 1.49 31.44
N TRP A 162 -39.23 1.39 30.38
CA TRP A 162 -39.87 2.56 29.76
C TRP A 162 -41.38 2.45 29.52
N ALA A 163 -42.06 1.39 29.97
CA ALA A 163 -43.51 1.28 29.84
C ALA A 163 -44.25 1.91 31.04
N ASP A 164 -44.57 3.21 30.94
CA ASP A 164 -45.51 3.90 31.84
C ASP A 164 -46.96 3.41 31.62
N GLY A 165 -47.62 3.09 32.73
CA GLY A 165 -48.83 2.26 32.74
C GLY A 165 -50.17 2.89 32.38
N ALA A 166 -51.13 2.01 32.10
CA ALA A 166 -52.53 2.14 32.51
C ALA A 166 -53.27 0.79 32.30
N THR A 167 -53.85 0.31 33.39
CA THR A 167 -54.80 -0.80 33.53
C THR A 167 -56.01 -0.72 32.58
N THR A 168 -56.51 -1.87 32.10
CA THR A 168 -57.93 -2.30 32.30
C THR A 168 -58.24 -3.70 31.73
N THR A 169 -58.60 -4.59 32.66
CA THR A 169 -59.70 -5.59 32.64
C THR A 169 -59.85 -6.62 31.52
N SER A 170 -59.70 -7.86 31.98
CA SER A 170 -60.22 -9.11 31.45
C SER A 170 -61.73 -9.14 31.20
N SER A 171 -62.13 -9.80 30.11
CA SER A 171 -63.38 -10.56 30.04
C SER A 171 -63.22 -11.72 29.07
N SER A 172 -63.21 -12.92 29.63
CA SER A 172 -63.40 -14.19 28.97
C SER A 172 -64.81 -14.27 28.35
N ASN A 173 -64.90 -14.79 27.12
CA ASN A 173 -65.97 -15.70 26.73
C ASN A 173 -65.62 -16.46 25.45
N ALA A 174 -65.93 -17.75 25.50
CA ALA A 174 -65.72 -18.76 24.49
C ALA A 174 -66.38 -18.43 23.15
N HIS A 175 -65.70 -18.78 22.06
CA HIS A 175 -66.25 -19.59 20.97
C HIS A 175 -65.08 -20.15 20.13
N GLU A 176 -64.88 -21.47 20.25
CA GLU A 176 -64.09 -22.26 19.32
C GLU A 176 -64.69 -22.13 17.91
N ALA A 177 -64.06 -21.35 17.04
CA ALA A 177 -64.26 -21.42 15.60
C ALA A 177 -63.04 -22.11 15.00
N LYS A 178 -63.21 -23.36 14.57
CA LYS A 178 -62.23 -24.07 13.72
C LYS A 178 -62.04 -23.24 12.45
N SER A 179 -60.91 -22.59 12.30
CA SER A 179 -60.51 -21.97 11.04
C SER A 179 -60.26 -23.09 10.02
N SER A 180 -61.21 -23.29 9.11
CA SER A 180 -61.02 -24.15 7.95
C SER A 180 -60.01 -23.50 7.02
N VAL A 181 -58.88 -24.17 6.77
CA VAL A 181 -57.90 -23.77 5.76
C VAL A 181 -58.60 -23.64 4.39
N GLN A 182 -58.54 -22.46 3.76
CA GLN A 182 -59.12 -22.19 2.45
C GLN A 182 -58.08 -22.42 1.36
N LEU A 183 -58.41 -23.23 0.35
CA LEU A 183 -57.58 -23.43 -0.85
C LEU A 183 -57.40 -22.09 -1.60
N PRO A 184 -56.29 -21.90 -2.33
CA PRO A 184 -56.00 -20.64 -3.03
C PRO A 184 -56.90 -20.39 -4.26
N PHE A 185 -57.82 -21.30 -4.56
CA PHE A 185 -58.78 -21.22 -5.66
C PHE A 185 -60.15 -21.74 -5.23
N SER A 186 -61.18 -21.27 -5.93
CA SER A 186 -62.55 -21.77 -5.76
C SER A 186 -62.76 -23.12 -6.46
N LEU A 187 -63.82 -23.84 -6.11
CA LEU A 187 -64.15 -25.10 -6.79
C LEU A 187 -64.50 -24.84 -8.26
N SER A 188 -65.19 -23.74 -8.56
CA SER A 188 -65.55 -23.38 -9.93
C SER A 188 -64.33 -23.13 -10.81
N THR A 189 -63.33 -22.42 -10.29
CA THR A 189 -62.00 -22.26 -10.90
C THR A 189 -61.33 -23.62 -11.11
N PHE A 190 -61.31 -24.48 -10.07
CA PHE A 190 -60.68 -25.80 -10.14
C PHE A 190 -61.35 -26.78 -11.11
N LEU A 191 -62.60 -26.56 -11.53
CA LEU A 191 -63.30 -27.43 -12.48
C LEU A 191 -63.13 -27.00 -13.94
N VAL A 192 -62.76 -25.74 -14.18
CA VAL A 192 -62.75 -25.13 -15.52
C VAL A 192 -61.33 -24.86 -16.01
N ASP A 193 -60.45 -24.35 -15.15
CA ASP A 193 -59.12 -23.88 -15.55
C ASP A 193 -58.18 -25.03 -15.94
N ASP A 194 -57.01 -24.73 -16.50
CA ASP A 194 -56.02 -25.74 -16.88
C ASP A 194 -55.40 -26.39 -15.62
N LEU A 195 -55.36 -27.72 -15.58
CA LEU A 195 -54.75 -28.47 -14.49
C LEU A 195 -53.26 -28.16 -14.36
N LEU A 196 -52.58 -27.85 -15.47
CA LEU A 196 -51.18 -27.46 -15.44
C LEU A 196 -50.99 -26.12 -14.71
N GLU A 197 -51.78 -25.10 -15.03
CA GLU A 197 -51.70 -23.79 -14.37
C GLU A 197 -52.01 -23.89 -12.87
N ILE A 198 -53.02 -24.68 -12.51
CA ILE A 198 -53.35 -24.98 -11.10
C ILE A 198 -52.18 -25.71 -10.42
N SER A 199 -51.53 -26.66 -11.10
CA SER A 199 -50.37 -27.37 -10.55
C SER A 199 -49.20 -26.43 -10.28
N CYS A 200 -48.87 -25.55 -11.24
CA CYS A 200 -47.83 -24.54 -11.09
C CYS A 200 -48.18 -23.53 -9.99
N GLN A 201 -49.46 -23.13 -9.87
CA GLN A 201 -49.90 -22.25 -8.78
C GLN A 201 -49.75 -22.92 -7.42
N LEU A 202 -50.18 -24.18 -7.27
CA LEU A 202 -50.00 -24.96 -6.04
C LEU A 202 -48.51 -25.13 -5.68
N ALA A 203 -47.65 -25.38 -6.67
CA ALA A 203 -46.21 -25.45 -6.48
C ALA A 203 -45.62 -24.12 -6.00
N SER A 204 -45.98 -23.00 -6.64
CA SER A 204 -45.51 -21.66 -6.27
C SER A 204 -45.96 -21.21 -4.88
N LEU A 205 -47.14 -21.67 -4.43
CA LEU A 205 -47.71 -21.38 -3.11
C LEU A 205 -47.32 -22.42 -2.05
N GLN A 206 -46.51 -23.42 -2.40
CA GLN A 206 -45.99 -24.46 -1.48
C GLN A 206 -47.06 -25.42 -0.93
N TRP A 207 -48.15 -25.66 -1.66
CA TRP A 207 -49.21 -26.62 -1.29
C TRP A 207 -48.87 -28.04 -1.75
N PHE A 208 -47.74 -28.58 -1.31
CA PHE A 208 -47.18 -29.85 -1.83
C PHE A 208 -48.08 -31.07 -1.62
N GLY A 209 -48.78 -31.16 -0.49
CA GLY A 209 -49.73 -32.25 -0.25
C GLY A 209 -50.93 -32.24 -1.21
N ALA A 210 -51.41 -31.04 -1.60
CA ALA A 210 -52.45 -30.89 -2.62
C ALA A 210 -51.92 -31.25 -4.01
N LEU A 211 -50.70 -30.79 -4.32
CA LEU A 211 -50.02 -31.06 -5.58
C LEU A 211 -49.73 -32.56 -5.77
N GLN A 212 -49.26 -33.26 -4.73
CA GLN A 212 -49.00 -34.70 -4.76
C GLN A 212 -50.28 -35.49 -5.10
N LYS A 213 -51.41 -35.15 -4.48
CA LYS A 213 -52.71 -35.75 -4.79
C LYS A 213 -53.17 -35.45 -6.21
N LEU A 214 -52.94 -34.23 -6.68
CA LEU A 214 -53.26 -33.83 -8.04
C LEU A 214 -52.46 -34.68 -9.06
N LEU A 215 -51.16 -34.85 -8.83
CA LEU A 215 -50.27 -35.67 -9.65
C LEU A 215 -50.59 -37.17 -9.57
N ASP A 216 -51.04 -37.68 -8.43
CA ASP A 216 -51.45 -39.08 -8.28
C ASP A 216 -52.78 -39.37 -9.02
N ARG A 217 -53.75 -38.46 -8.94
CA ARG A 217 -55.07 -38.62 -9.57
C ARG A 217 -55.09 -38.31 -11.07
N HIS A 218 -54.33 -37.30 -11.51
CA HIS A 218 -54.32 -36.77 -12.88
C HIS A 218 -52.94 -36.85 -13.55
N GLY A 219 -52.11 -37.80 -13.10
CA GLY A 219 -50.71 -37.88 -13.50
C GLY A 219 -50.47 -38.20 -14.97
N THR A 220 -51.39 -38.86 -15.67
CA THR A 220 -51.28 -39.12 -17.11
C THR A 220 -51.18 -37.84 -17.94
N ASP A 221 -51.91 -36.81 -17.53
CA ASP A 221 -51.98 -35.52 -18.24
C ASP A 221 -50.88 -34.56 -17.78
N LEU A 222 -50.49 -34.64 -16.50
CA LEU A 222 -49.49 -33.74 -15.89
C LEU A 222 -48.04 -34.22 -16.03
N TRP A 223 -47.80 -35.52 -16.16
CA TRP A 223 -46.46 -36.10 -16.25
C TRP A 223 -45.54 -35.48 -17.33
N PRO A 224 -46.03 -35.18 -18.56
CA PRO A 224 -45.21 -34.51 -19.57
C PRO A 224 -44.72 -33.11 -19.17
N PHE A 225 -45.35 -32.47 -18.18
CA PHE A 225 -45.04 -31.12 -17.71
C PHE A 225 -44.42 -31.07 -16.31
N ARG A 226 -44.06 -32.23 -15.72
CA ARG A 226 -43.54 -32.34 -14.35
C ARG A 226 -42.37 -31.40 -14.04
N LEU A 227 -41.44 -31.19 -14.99
CA LEU A 227 -40.29 -30.30 -14.78
C LEU A 227 -40.72 -28.83 -14.65
N LEU A 228 -41.71 -28.40 -15.43
CA LEU A 228 -42.26 -27.05 -15.33
C LEU A 228 -42.96 -26.81 -13.99
N ILE A 229 -43.66 -27.84 -13.48
CA ILE A 229 -44.29 -27.80 -12.15
C ILE A 229 -43.21 -27.66 -11.08
N LEU A 230 -42.11 -28.43 -11.17
CA LEU A 230 -41.00 -28.36 -10.23
C LEU A 230 -40.23 -27.03 -10.30
N GLU A 231 -40.02 -26.49 -11.51
CA GLU A 231 -39.42 -25.16 -11.73
C GLU A 231 -40.28 -24.04 -11.12
N SER A 232 -41.58 -24.25 -10.94
CA SER A 232 -42.49 -23.28 -10.30
C SER A 232 -42.38 -23.26 -8.76
N ILE A 233 -41.64 -24.20 -8.15
CA ILE A 233 -41.40 -24.22 -6.71
C ILE A 233 -40.37 -23.12 -6.37
N PRO A 234 -40.63 -22.24 -5.39
CA PRO A 234 -39.67 -21.20 -5.02
C PRO A 234 -38.34 -21.80 -4.53
N GLU A 235 -37.23 -21.17 -4.87
CA GLU A 235 -35.87 -21.69 -4.69
C GLU A 235 -35.44 -21.78 -3.21
N HIS A 236 -36.09 -21.02 -2.32
CA HIS A 236 -35.82 -21.05 -0.88
C HIS A 236 -36.46 -22.22 -0.13
N VAL A 237 -37.31 -23.01 -0.79
CA VAL A 237 -38.05 -24.10 -0.14
C VAL A 237 -37.16 -25.31 0.04
N HIS A 238 -37.16 -25.88 1.24
CA HIS A 238 -36.35 -27.05 1.54
C HIS A 238 -36.91 -28.32 0.83
N PRO A 239 -36.07 -29.13 0.17
CA PRO A 239 -36.51 -30.28 -0.64
C PRO A 239 -37.18 -31.40 0.16
N SER A 240 -37.07 -31.43 1.50
CA SER A 240 -37.80 -32.38 2.33
C SER A 240 -39.32 -32.26 2.18
N ASP A 241 -39.80 -31.05 1.94
CA ASP A 241 -41.23 -30.72 1.98
C ASP A 241 -41.95 -31.19 0.71
N PHE A 242 -41.18 -31.43 -0.36
CA PHE A 242 -41.65 -31.87 -1.67
C PHE A 242 -40.84 -33.04 -2.23
N ARG A 243 -40.14 -33.80 -1.38
CA ARG A 243 -39.31 -34.93 -1.80
C ARG A 243 -40.06 -35.99 -2.60
N ASP A 244 -41.37 -36.14 -2.35
CA ASP A 244 -42.19 -37.18 -2.97
C ASP A 244 -42.55 -36.85 -4.43
N ILE A 245 -42.37 -35.59 -4.85
CA ILE A 245 -42.61 -35.14 -6.24
C ILE A 245 -41.31 -34.90 -7.01
N LEU A 246 -40.15 -35.00 -6.36
CA LEU A 246 -38.85 -34.84 -7.00
C LEU A 246 -38.56 -36.00 -7.97
N PRO A 247 -37.80 -35.75 -9.06
CA PRO A 247 -37.40 -36.81 -9.99
C PRO A 247 -36.50 -37.84 -9.29
N GLY A 248 -36.95 -39.10 -9.30
CA GLY A 248 -36.19 -40.24 -8.78
C GLY A 248 -35.34 -40.93 -9.85
N PHE A 249 -34.59 -41.96 -9.45
CA PHE A 249 -33.74 -42.73 -10.35
C PHE A 249 -33.88 -44.24 -10.10
N ASP A 250 -34.15 -45.01 -11.16
CA ASP A 250 -34.19 -46.46 -11.10
C ASP A 250 -32.86 -47.05 -11.59
N THR A 251 -32.08 -47.59 -10.65
CA THR A 251 -30.78 -48.23 -10.91
C THR A 251 -30.85 -49.42 -11.86
N LEU A 252 -31.98 -50.12 -11.97
CA LEU A 252 -32.11 -51.31 -12.83
C LEU A 252 -32.26 -50.92 -14.31
N HIS A 253 -33.02 -49.87 -14.57
CA HIS A 253 -33.33 -49.42 -15.93
C HIS A 253 -32.49 -48.22 -16.37
N ASN A 254 -31.72 -47.61 -15.45
CA ASN A 254 -30.87 -46.43 -15.67
C ASN A 254 -31.64 -45.22 -16.21
N MET A 255 -32.90 -45.08 -15.78
CA MET A 255 -33.84 -44.05 -16.20
C MET A 255 -34.68 -43.59 -15.00
N GLU A 256 -35.33 -42.45 -15.13
CA GLU A 256 -36.35 -41.98 -14.21
C GLU A 256 -37.51 -43.00 -14.10
N PRO A 257 -37.96 -43.37 -12.90
CA PRO A 257 -39.11 -44.26 -12.73
C PRO A 257 -40.39 -43.52 -13.15
N THR A 258 -41.27 -44.21 -13.87
CA THR A 258 -42.62 -43.70 -14.14
C THR A 258 -43.51 -43.98 -12.92
N PRO A 259 -44.15 -42.97 -12.30
CA PRO A 259 -45.00 -43.18 -11.14
C PRO A 259 -46.20 -44.08 -11.45
N THR A 260 -46.64 -44.85 -10.46
CA THR A 260 -47.93 -45.57 -10.53
C THR A 260 -49.05 -44.64 -10.10
N TRP A 261 -49.87 -44.20 -11.05
CA TRP A 261 -51.00 -43.30 -10.79
C TRP A 261 -52.21 -44.06 -10.23
N THR A 262 -52.97 -43.42 -9.36
CA THR A 262 -54.26 -43.94 -8.86
C THR A 262 -55.44 -43.07 -9.33
N PRO A 263 -55.79 -43.11 -10.64
CA PRO A 263 -56.93 -42.36 -11.14
C PRO A 263 -58.22 -42.81 -10.43
N TRP A 264 -59.22 -41.92 -10.34
CA TRP A 264 -60.52 -42.24 -9.75
C TRP A 264 -61.23 -43.40 -10.46
N ARG A 265 -60.93 -43.58 -11.76
CA ARG A 265 -61.46 -44.62 -12.61
C ARG A 265 -60.30 -45.43 -13.20
N PRO A 266 -60.21 -46.75 -12.91
CA PRO A 266 -59.10 -47.59 -13.39
C PRO A 266 -59.20 -47.90 -14.89
N GLU A 267 -60.41 -47.88 -15.45
CA GLU A 267 -60.68 -47.98 -16.89
C GLU A 267 -61.37 -46.69 -17.33
N GLU A 268 -60.90 -46.10 -18.44
CA GLU A 268 -61.55 -44.94 -19.06
C GLU A 268 -63.00 -45.27 -19.44
N ASP A 269 -63.90 -44.29 -19.35
CA ASP A 269 -65.24 -44.50 -19.90
C ASP A 269 -65.15 -44.63 -21.42
N TRP A 270 -66.04 -45.44 -22.00
CA TRP A 270 -66.05 -45.65 -23.44
C TRP A 270 -66.11 -44.35 -24.24
N SER A 271 -66.79 -43.32 -23.73
CA SER A 271 -66.84 -42.01 -24.36
C SER A 271 -65.50 -41.27 -24.40
N GLU A 272 -64.54 -41.61 -23.54
CA GLU A 272 -63.21 -40.99 -23.44
C GLU A 272 -62.14 -41.72 -24.27
N THR A 273 -62.45 -42.94 -24.75
CA THR A 273 -61.52 -43.72 -25.57
C THR A 273 -61.08 -42.97 -26.83
N VAL A 274 -59.82 -43.16 -27.23
CA VAL A 274 -59.21 -42.49 -28.38
C VAL A 274 -60.03 -42.67 -29.66
N GLN A 275 -60.61 -43.86 -29.90
CA GLN A 275 -61.42 -44.12 -31.10
C GLN A 275 -62.73 -43.31 -31.12
N VAL A 276 -63.36 -43.13 -29.95
CA VAL A 276 -64.61 -42.35 -29.83
C VAL A 276 -64.32 -40.85 -29.91
N GLN A 277 -63.30 -40.39 -29.20
CA GLN A 277 -62.89 -38.97 -29.22
C GLN A 277 -62.44 -38.51 -30.62
N THR A 278 -61.69 -39.34 -31.35
CA THR A 278 -61.32 -39.04 -32.74
C THR A 278 -62.55 -38.98 -33.67
N ALA A 279 -63.51 -39.88 -33.51
CA ALA A 279 -64.76 -39.85 -34.28
C ALA A 279 -65.62 -38.61 -33.96
N LEU A 280 -65.73 -38.22 -32.68
CA LEU A 280 -66.46 -37.02 -32.23
C LEU A 280 -65.81 -35.73 -32.76
N ASN A 281 -64.49 -35.63 -32.71
CA ASN A 281 -63.73 -34.45 -33.18
C ASN A 281 -63.85 -34.20 -34.69
N CYS A 282 -64.07 -35.25 -35.49
CA CYS A 282 -64.25 -35.12 -36.94
C CYS A 282 -65.62 -34.54 -37.34
N ILE A 283 -66.64 -34.65 -36.48
CA ILE A 283 -68.03 -34.31 -36.80
C ILE A 283 -68.40 -32.91 -36.30
N GLN A 284 -67.71 -32.40 -35.29
CA GLN A 284 -67.92 -31.06 -34.75
C GLN A 284 -66.69 -30.17 -34.94
N PRO A 285 -66.68 -29.23 -35.90
CA PRO A 285 -65.63 -28.21 -35.99
C PRO A 285 -65.89 -26.96 -35.14
N VAL A 286 -66.99 -26.85 -34.39
CA VAL A 286 -67.40 -25.57 -33.77
C VAL A 286 -67.95 -25.83 -32.36
N THR A 287 -67.45 -25.07 -31.37
CA THR A 287 -67.61 -25.19 -29.90
C THR A 287 -66.76 -26.27 -29.21
N SER A 288 -65.48 -26.37 -29.57
CA SER A 288 -64.44 -26.76 -28.61
C SER A 288 -64.34 -25.71 -27.50
N THR A 289 -65.09 -25.88 -26.41
CA THR A 289 -64.71 -25.38 -25.07
C THR A 289 -63.74 -26.35 -24.40
N THR A 290 -63.17 -27.30 -25.14
CA THR A 290 -61.79 -27.68 -24.87
C THR A 290 -60.97 -26.42 -25.13
N CYS A 291 -60.56 -25.75 -24.05
CA CYS A 291 -59.34 -24.97 -24.04
C CYS A 291 -58.27 -25.82 -24.76
N LYS A 292 -58.08 -25.59 -26.06
CA LYS A 292 -56.73 -25.62 -26.59
C LYS A 292 -55.97 -24.67 -25.68
N PRO A 293 -54.82 -25.05 -25.11
CA PRO A 293 -54.04 -24.16 -24.27
C PRO A 293 -53.94 -22.82 -24.99
N SER A 294 -54.58 -21.80 -24.42
CA SER A 294 -54.59 -20.45 -24.94
C SER A 294 -53.24 -19.85 -24.60
N GLY A 295 -52.25 -20.22 -25.40
CA GLY A 295 -50.88 -19.77 -25.28
C GLY A 295 -49.96 -20.82 -25.88
N PRO A 296 -48.93 -20.45 -26.65
CA PRO A 296 -47.79 -21.35 -26.80
C PRO A 296 -47.26 -21.60 -25.38
N CYS A 297 -47.47 -22.81 -24.83
CA CYS A 297 -46.70 -23.23 -23.67
C CYS A 297 -45.24 -22.95 -24.02
N ARG A 298 -44.58 -22.06 -23.27
CA ARG A 298 -43.18 -21.69 -23.52
C ARG A 298 -42.23 -22.88 -23.45
N HIS A 299 -42.72 -24.03 -22.98
CA HIS A 299 -41.97 -25.26 -22.73
C HIS A 299 -42.65 -26.45 -23.41
N SER A 300 -41.85 -27.27 -24.09
CA SER A 300 -42.30 -28.47 -24.82
C SER A 300 -42.65 -29.61 -23.85
N PRO A 301 -43.76 -30.33 -24.05
CA PRO A 301 -44.08 -31.51 -23.23
C PRO A 301 -42.99 -32.57 -23.36
N ARG A 302 -42.57 -33.15 -22.24
CA ARG A 302 -41.56 -34.22 -22.14
C ARG A 302 -42.18 -35.50 -21.58
N PRO A 303 -42.86 -36.30 -22.41
CA PRO A 303 -43.57 -37.50 -21.96
C PRO A 303 -42.61 -38.65 -21.60
N THR A 304 -41.39 -38.65 -22.12
CA THR A 304 -40.40 -39.70 -21.87
C THR A 304 -39.74 -39.51 -20.50
N PRO A 305 -39.43 -40.61 -19.79
CA PRO A 305 -38.59 -40.57 -18.59
C PRO A 305 -37.19 -40.03 -18.92
N LEU A 306 -36.58 -39.32 -17.98
CA LEU A 306 -35.22 -38.77 -18.12
C LEU A 306 -34.17 -39.87 -18.00
N THR A 307 -33.10 -39.73 -18.78
CA THR A 307 -31.89 -40.53 -18.62
C THR A 307 -31.11 -40.12 -17.38
N ALA A 308 -30.21 -40.98 -16.90
CA ALA A 308 -29.32 -40.66 -15.78
C ALA A 308 -28.58 -39.31 -15.97
N ALA A 309 -28.06 -39.04 -17.17
CA ALA A 309 -27.34 -37.80 -17.48
C ALA A 309 -28.26 -36.57 -17.46
N GLU A 310 -29.49 -36.70 -17.95
CA GLU A 310 -30.47 -35.61 -17.92
C GLU A 310 -30.96 -35.32 -16.50
N LEU A 311 -31.11 -36.36 -15.66
CA LEU A 311 -31.41 -36.20 -14.23
C LEU A 311 -30.27 -35.48 -13.51
N SER A 312 -29.02 -35.90 -13.69
CA SER A 312 -27.86 -35.19 -13.11
C SER A 312 -27.84 -33.73 -13.55
N THR A 313 -28.06 -33.47 -14.84
CA THR A 313 -28.09 -32.09 -15.38
C THR A 313 -29.21 -31.26 -14.75
N TRP A 314 -30.40 -31.83 -14.58
CA TRP A 314 -31.52 -31.12 -13.97
C TRP A 314 -31.25 -30.75 -12.51
N TYR A 315 -30.71 -31.67 -11.70
CA TYR A 315 -30.33 -31.39 -10.31
C TYR A 315 -29.21 -30.33 -10.24
N THR A 316 -28.21 -30.40 -11.13
CA THR A 316 -27.14 -29.40 -11.20
C THR A 316 -27.67 -28.01 -11.55
N LEU A 317 -28.54 -27.89 -12.57
CA LEU A 317 -29.14 -26.60 -12.94
C LEU A 317 -30.00 -26.04 -11.81
N ARG A 318 -30.78 -26.88 -11.14
CA ARG A 318 -31.61 -26.46 -10.00
C ARG A 318 -30.76 -25.91 -8.86
N VAL A 319 -29.60 -26.50 -8.61
CA VAL A 319 -28.64 -26.06 -7.59
C VAL A 319 -28.01 -24.72 -7.95
N GLU A 320 -27.60 -24.56 -9.20
CA GLU A 320 -27.08 -23.29 -9.73
C GLU A 320 -28.12 -22.19 -9.60
N ASP A 321 -29.37 -22.46 -9.98
CA ASP A 321 -30.48 -21.51 -9.85
C ASP A 321 -30.72 -21.11 -8.39
N ILE A 322 -30.71 -22.05 -7.43
CA ILE A 322 -30.87 -21.75 -6.00
C ILE A 322 -29.76 -20.82 -5.51
N ILE A 323 -28.50 -21.13 -5.85
CA ILE A 323 -27.35 -20.36 -5.38
C ILE A 323 -27.34 -18.96 -6.02
N ASP A 324 -27.59 -18.86 -7.33
CA ASP A 324 -27.55 -17.59 -8.06
C ASP A 324 -28.71 -16.65 -7.70
N THR A 325 -29.88 -17.19 -7.34
CA THR A 325 -31.06 -16.37 -7.01
C THR A 325 -31.19 -16.06 -5.52
N THR A 326 -30.86 -17.00 -4.64
CA THR A 326 -31.10 -16.87 -3.19
C THR A 326 -29.84 -16.88 -2.34
N GLY A 327 -28.74 -17.44 -2.84
CA GLY A 327 -27.51 -17.66 -2.05
C GLY A 327 -27.64 -18.73 -0.95
N LEU A 328 -28.76 -19.47 -0.89
CA LEU A 328 -29.02 -20.49 0.12
C LEU A 328 -28.34 -21.83 -0.22
N ILE A 329 -27.08 -21.95 0.19
CA ILE A 329 -26.23 -23.11 -0.11
C ILE A 329 -26.69 -24.36 0.66
N ASP A 330 -27.30 -24.22 1.82
CA ASP A 330 -27.87 -25.32 2.59
C ASP A 330 -29.06 -25.99 1.87
N VAL A 331 -29.96 -25.20 1.28
CA VAL A 331 -31.07 -25.69 0.44
C VAL A 331 -30.53 -26.37 -0.82
N ALA A 332 -29.52 -25.77 -1.45
CA ALA A 332 -28.84 -26.36 -2.61
C ALA A 332 -28.19 -27.71 -2.26
N LEU A 333 -27.48 -27.78 -1.13
CA LEU A 333 -26.85 -29.00 -0.61
C LEU A 333 -27.89 -30.09 -0.32
N ALA A 334 -29.00 -29.74 0.35
CA ALA A 334 -30.08 -30.68 0.63
C ALA A 334 -30.70 -31.24 -0.66
N THR A 335 -30.79 -30.42 -1.71
CA THR A 335 -31.34 -30.82 -3.03
C THR A 335 -30.44 -31.83 -3.70
N VAL A 336 -29.12 -31.61 -3.69
CA VAL A 336 -28.12 -32.56 -4.21
C VAL A 336 -28.08 -33.83 -3.39
N GLN A 337 -28.11 -33.73 -2.06
CA GLN A 337 -28.09 -34.90 -1.16
C GLN A 337 -29.32 -35.78 -1.38
N HIS A 338 -30.49 -35.19 -1.64
CA HIS A 338 -31.66 -35.96 -2.04
C HIS A 338 -31.40 -36.74 -3.33
N GLY A 339 -30.94 -36.09 -4.40
CA GLY A 339 -30.64 -36.75 -5.68
C GLY A 339 -29.56 -37.84 -5.55
N ALA A 340 -28.50 -37.56 -4.79
CA ALA A 340 -27.43 -38.51 -4.47
C ALA A 340 -27.97 -39.74 -3.72
N SER A 341 -28.90 -39.55 -2.76
CA SER A 341 -29.53 -40.65 -2.03
C SER A 341 -30.35 -41.60 -2.93
N GLN A 342 -30.80 -41.11 -4.10
CA GLN A 342 -31.49 -41.91 -5.11
C GLN A 342 -30.52 -42.64 -6.06
N GLY A 343 -29.20 -42.45 -5.91
CA GLY A 343 -28.18 -43.10 -6.73
C GLY A 343 -27.95 -42.42 -8.09
N ILE A 344 -28.31 -41.15 -8.24
CA ILE A 344 -28.04 -40.38 -9.47
C ILE A 344 -26.53 -40.14 -9.61
N PRO A 345 -25.90 -40.52 -10.73
CA PRO A 345 -24.45 -40.44 -10.88
C PRO A 345 -23.94 -39.00 -10.90
N GLY A 346 -22.78 -38.77 -10.27
CA GLY A 346 -22.06 -37.49 -10.26
C GLY A 346 -22.53 -36.47 -9.23
N LEU A 347 -23.69 -36.68 -8.58
CA LEU A 347 -24.19 -35.77 -7.55
C LEU A 347 -23.43 -35.87 -6.22
N ASP A 348 -22.78 -36.99 -5.93
CA ASP A 348 -21.96 -37.16 -4.72
C ASP A 348 -20.80 -36.15 -4.67
N GLU A 349 -20.11 -35.96 -5.80
CA GLU A 349 -18.97 -35.02 -5.91
C GLU A 349 -19.43 -33.57 -5.75
N LEU A 350 -20.57 -33.22 -6.37
CA LEU A 350 -21.19 -31.90 -6.21
C LEU A 350 -21.65 -31.67 -4.76
N GLY A 351 -22.21 -32.69 -4.11
CA GLY A 351 -22.60 -32.62 -2.70
C GLY A 351 -21.41 -32.41 -1.77
N GLU A 352 -20.28 -33.04 -2.07
CA GLU A 352 -19.02 -32.83 -1.36
C GLU A 352 -18.52 -31.38 -1.51
N GLU A 353 -18.55 -30.81 -2.73
CA GLU A 353 -18.22 -29.40 -2.98
C GLU A 353 -19.14 -28.43 -2.23
N LEU A 354 -20.45 -28.64 -2.31
CA LEU A 354 -21.44 -27.81 -1.63
C LEU A 354 -21.31 -27.91 -0.11
N SER A 355 -20.95 -29.09 0.41
CA SER A 355 -20.71 -29.25 1.85
C SER A 355 -19.53 -28.42 2.34
N LEU A 356 -18.47 -28.29 1.54
CA LEU A 356 -17.34 -27.43 1.85
C LEU A 356 -17.72 -25.95 1.71
N LEU A 357 -18.38 -25.58 0.61
CA LEU A 357 -18.85 -24.21 0.40
C LEU A 357 -19.81 -23.75 1.51
N ALA A 358 -20.71 -24.62 1.98
CA ALA A 358 -21.60 -24.35 3.10
C ALA A 358 -20.82 -24.01 4.39
N ARG A 359 -19.69 -24.70 4.66
CA ARG A 359 -18.82 -24.36 5.79
C ARG A 359 -18.19 -22.98 5.62
N LEU A 360 -17.82 -22.60 4.41
CA LEU A 360 -17.27 -21.26 4.18
C LEU A 360 -18.33 -20.18 4.45
N VAL A 361 -19.56 -20.37 3.98
CA VAL A 361 -20.60 -19.36 4.09
C VAL A 361 -21.22 -19.28 5.49
N TYR A 362 -21.52 -20.41 6.12
CA TYR A 362 -22.24 -20.43 7.39
C TYR A 362 -21.34 -20.61 8.62
N ASP A 363 -20.24 -21.35 8.50
CA ASP A 363 -19.39 -21.70 9.65
C ASP A 363 -18.17 -20.77 9.81
N ALA A 364 -17.66 -20.15 8.75
CA ALA A 364 -16.47 -19.31 8.81
C ALA A 364 -16.74 -17.96 9.50
N PRO A 365 -15.74 -17.35 10.17
CA PRO A 365 -15.90 -16.03 10.76
C PRO A 365 -16.29 -15.00 9.69
N GLN A 366 -17.30 -14.17 9.98
CA GLN A 366 -17.81 -13.16 9.06
C GLN A 366 -17.36 -11.75 9.47
N GLY A 367 -17.04 -10.91 8.47
CA GLY A 367 -16.72 -9.50 8.68
C GLY A 367 -17.96 -8.60 8.83
N PRO A 368 -17.80 -7.34 9.23
CA PRO A 368 -18.90 -6.38 9.40
C PRO A 368 -19.58 -5.96 8.07
N ASP A 369 -18.93 -6.16 6.92
CA ASP A 369 -19.48 -5.95 5.57
C ASP A 369 -19.67 -7.30 4.88
N VAL A 370 -20.85 -7.92 5.00
CA VAL A 370 -21.20 -9.14 4.27
C VAL A 370 -21.71 -8.74 2.88
N ALA A 371 -20.79 -8.64 1.92
CA ALA A 371 -21.09 -8.42 0.50
C ALA A 371 -20.26 -9.34 -0.42
N ASP A 372 -19.73 -10.45 0.11
CA ASP A 372 -19.13 -11.49 -0.72
C ASP A 372 -20.22 -12.49 -1.13
N ASP A 373 -20.82 -12.24 -2.29
CA ASP A 373 -21.72 -13.21 -2.92
C ASP A 373 -20.88 -14.44 -3.33
N TRP A 374 -21.16 -15.56 -2.68
CA TRP A 374 -20.50 -16.84 -2.92
C TRP A 374 -21.30 -17.69 -3.91
N THR A 375 -20.80 -17.82 -5.14
CA THR A 375 -21.40 -18.69 -6.16
C THR A 375 -20.59 -19.97 -6.36
N LEU A 376 -21.25 -21.01 -6.87
CA LEU A 376 -20.59 -22.29 -7.18
C LEU A 376 -19.51 -22.13 -8.27
N SER A 377 -19.73 -21.25 -9.24
CA SER A 377 -18.76 -20.93 -10.29
C SER A 377 -17.50 -20.25 -9.73
N ARG A 378 -17.67 -19.32 -8.76
CA ARG A 378 -16.54 -18.68 -8.08
C ARG A 378 -15.75 -19.72 -7.30
N TRP A 379 -16.42 -20.50 -6.46
CA TRP A 379 -15.82 -21.56 -5.64
C TRP A 379 -15.01 -22.56 -6.47
N SER A 380 -15.61 -23.12 -7.52
CA SER A 380 -14.97 -24.13 -8.37
C SER A 380 -13.77 -23.61 -9.18
N SER A 381 -13.69 -22.29 -9.40
CA SER A 381 -12.56 -21.65 -10.10
C SER A 381 -11.37 -21.32 -9.19
N MET A 382 -11.53 -21.41 -7.87
CA MET A 382 -10.50 -21.02 -6.91
C MET A 382 -9.39 -22.06 -6.79
N GLU A 383 -8.16 -21.57 -6.68
CA GLU A 383 -7.03 -22.40 -6.30
C GLU A 383 -7.15 -22.81 -4.82
N PRO A 384 -6.71 -24.03 -4.43
CA PRO A 384 -6.77 -24.48 -3.04
C PRO A 384 -6.18 -23.52 -2.01
N SER A 385 -5.08 -22.84 -2.33
CA SER A 385 -4.46 -21.84 -1.43
C SER A 385 -5.36 -20.62 -1.22
N ALA A 386 -6.13 -20.22 -2.25
CA ALA A 386 -7.11 -19.14 -2.15
C ALA A 386 -8.32 -19.55 -1.29
N VAL A 387 -8.75 -20.81 -1.36
CA VAL A 387 -9.82 -21.34 -0.51
C VAL A 387 -9.40 -21.36 0.97
N VAL A 388 -8.17 -21.77 1.27
CA VAL A 388 -7.63 -21.69 2.64
C VAL A 388 -7.63 -20.25 3.15
N ARG A 389 -7.22 -19.29 2.33
CA ARG A 389 -7.27 -17.86 2.68
C ARG A 389 -8.70 -17.36 2.89
N ALA A 390 -9.66 -17.82 2.08
CA ALA A 390 -11.07 -17.45 2.23
C ALA A 390 -11.67 -17.93 3.56
N TYR A 391 -11.39 -19.17 3.97
CA TYR A 391 -11.82 -19.69 5.28
C TYR A 391 -11.28 -18.88 6.47
N LEU A 392 -10.12 -18.26 6.32
CA LEU A 392 -9.39 -17.59 7.39
C LEU A 392 -9.41 -16.05 7.26
N ALA A 393 -10.14 -15.50 6.29
CA ALA A 393 -10.09 -14.08 5.93
C ALA A 393 -10.45 -13.13 7.09
N HIS A 394 -11.34 -13.57 7.99
CA HIS A 394 -11.80 -12.81 9.15
C HIS A 394 -11.42 -13.48 10.48
N SER A 395 -10.51 -14.46 10.46
CA SER A 395 -9.99 -15.06 11.68
C SER A 395 -9.16 -14.03 12.47
N THR A 396 -9.27 -14.08 13.79
CA THR A 396 -8.44 -13.30 14.72
C THR A 396 -7.31 -14.17 15.26
N PRO A 397 -6.23 -13.62 15.83
CA PRO A 397 -5.15 -14.43 16.42
C PRO A 397 -5.65 -15.45 17.45
N ALA A 398 -6.71 -15.13 18.20
CA ALA A 398 -7.30 -16.03 19.19
C ALA A 398 -8.18 -17.15 18.59
N SER A 399 -8.89 -16.88 17.47
CA SER A 399 -9.78 -17.86 16.83
C SER A 399 -9.04 -18.72 15.80
N LEU A 400 -7.99 -18.19 15.19
CA LEU A 400 -7.28 -18.77 14.05
C LEU A 400 -6.89 -20.24 14.25
N PRO A 401 -6.31 -20.69 15.39
CA PRO A 401 -5.96 -22.10 15.53
C PRO A 401 -7.17 -23.03 15.51
N LYS A 402 -8.29 -22.60 16.10
CA LYS A 402 -9.54 -23.35 16.10
C LYS A 402 -10.19 -23.36 14.71
N ASP A 403 -10.13 -22.24 14.01
CA ASP A 403 -10.65 -22.11 12.64
C ASP A 403 -9.86 -23.00 11.66
N ILE A 404 -8.53 -23.06 11.78
CA ILE A 404 -7.69 -23.99 10.99
C ILE A 404 -8.12 -25.43 11.25
N ALA A 405 -8.23 -25.85 12.52
CA ALA A 405 -8.60 -27.22 12.87
C ALA A 405 -10.03 -27.59 12.43
N ARG A 406 -10.97 -26.64 12.53
CA ARG A 406 -12.40 -26.87 12.24
C ARG A 406 -12.75 -26.71 10.76
N LEU A 407 -12.10 -25.83 10.02
CA LEU A 407 -12.48 -25.47 8.65
C LEU A 407 -11.45 -25.94 7.63
N VAL A 408 -10.17 -25.59 7.84
CA VAL A 408 -9.10 -25.84 6.87
C VAL A 408 -8.68 -27.31 6.85
N MET A 409 -8.47 -27.94 8.01
CA MET A 409 -8.02 -29.34 8.05
C MET A 409 -9.02 -30.31 7.39
N PRO A 410 -10.35 -30.21 7.62
CA PRO A 410 -11.33 -31.00 6.88
C PRO A 410 -11.30 -30.76 5.37
N TYR A 411 -11.16 -29.50 4.94
CA TYR A 411 -11.03 -29.16 3.52
C TYR A 411 -9.80 -29.82 2.88
N LEU A 412 -8.63 -29.75 3.53
CA LEU A 412 -7.39 -30.34 3.04
C LEU A 412 -7.45 -31.88 2.98
N PHE A 413 -8.07 -32.52 3.97
CA PHE A 413 -8.29 -33.97 3.97
C PHE A 413 -9.21 -34.40 2.81
N VAL A 414 -10.24 -33.61 2.52
CA VAL A 414 -11.11 -33.86 1.37
C VAL A 414 -10.31 -33.77 0.06
N LEU A 415 -9.47 -32.76 -0.13
CA LEU A 415 -8.61 -32.65 -1.31
C LEU A 415 -7.65 -33.83 -1.48
N GLU A 416 -7.02 -34.28 -0.39
CA GLU A 416 -6.16 -35.47 -0.38
C GLU A 416 -6.95 -36.71 -0.83
N SER A 417 -8.12 -36.95 -0.21
CA SER A 417 -8.97 -38.08 -0.54
C SER A 417 -9.45 -38.06 -2.01
N ARG A 418 -9.71 -36.87 -2.58
CA ARG A 418 -10.05 -36.72 -4.00
C ARG A 418 -8.88 -37.09 -4.91
N ALA A 419 -7.67 -36.65 -4.56
CA ALA A 419 -6.47 -36.97 -5.30
C ALA A 419 -6.20 -38.48 -5.30
N GLU A 420 -6.41 -39.15 -4.16
CA GLU A 420 -6.35 -40.62 -4.04
C GLU A 420 -7.39 -41.32 -4.92
N ARG A 421 -8.66 -40.88 -4.88
CA ARG A 421 -9.74 -41.44 -5.72
C ARG A 421 -9.46 -41.26 -7.22
N ALA A 422 -8.84 -40.14 -7.60
CA ALA A 422 -8.44 -39.86 -8.98
C ALA A 422 -7.18 -40.63 -9.44
N GLY A 423 -6.54 -41.39 -8.54
CA GLY A 423 -5.35 -42.20 -8.84
C GLY A 423 -4.02 -41.43 -8.78
N ASN A 424 -4.01 -40.21 -8.24
CA ASN A 424 -2.82 -39.36 -8.08
C ASN A 424 -2.64 -38.96 -6.60
N PRO A 425 -2.29 -39.90 -5.70
CA PRO A 425 -2.14 -39.59 -4.28
C PRO A 425 -1.00 -38.59 -4.03
N ASP A 426 -1.30 -37.50 -3.31
CA ASP A 426 -0.32 -36.49 -2.86
C ASP A 426 -0.44 -36.31 -1.33
N PRO A 427 0.26 -37.13 -0.53
CA PRO A 427 0.17 -37.07 0.94
C PRO A 427 0.80 -35.80 1.54
N GLU A 428 1.59 -35.06 0.76
CA GLU A 428 2.19 -33.79 1.19
C GLU A 428 1.28 -32.58 0.91
N LEU A 429 0.14 -32.77 0.24
CA LEU A 429 -0.78 -31.69 -0.10
C LEU A 429 -1.29 -30.92 1.12
N PRO A 430 -1.78 -31.57 2.20
CA PRO A 430 -2.28 -30.85 3.38
C PRO A 430 -1.19 -30.03 4.07
N THR A 431 0.00 -30.60 4.26
CA THR A 431 1.12 -29.93 4.91
C THR A 431 1.63 -28.78 4.06
N ARG A 432 1.77 -28.96 2.74
CA ARG A 432 2.21 -27.93 1.81
C ARG A 432 1.29 -26.71 1.80
N LEU A 433 -0.03 -26.91 1.70
CA LEU A 433 -0.99 -25.79 1.66
C LEU A 433 -1.11 -25.08 3.02
N LEU A 434 -1.05 -25.81 4.13
CA LEU A 434 -1.00 -25.20 5.46
C LEU A 434 0.27 -24.36 5.66
N TYR A 435 1.42 -24.89 5.25
CA TYR A 435 2.71 -24.19 5.37
C TYR A 435 2.77 -22.96 4.47
N GLU A 436 2.23 -23.02 3.26
CA GLU A 436 2.10 -21.87 2.37
C GLU A 436 1.28 -20.73 3.01
N TYR A 437 0.19 -21.07 3.70
CA TYR A 437 -0.59 -20.09 4.45
C TYR A 437 0.25 -19.46 5.59
N ILE A 438 0.90 -20.28 6.42
CA ILE A 438 1.71 -19.80 7.55
C ILE A 438 2.82 -18.84 7.08
N LEU A 439 3.52 -19.19 6.00
CA LEU A 439 4.62 -18.39 5.44
C LEU A 439 4.17 -17.07 4.80
N SER A 440 2.90 -16.96 4.42
CA SER A 440 2.33 -15.73 3.83
C SER A 440 1.50 -14.92 4.83
N ALA A 441 1.25 -15.46 6.03
CA ALA A 441 0.46 -14.81 7.07
C ALA A 441 1.23 -13.66 7.76
N PRO A 442 0.54 -12.63 8.26
CA PRO A 442 1.14 -11.64 9.15
C PRO A 442 1.76 -12.29 10.39
N LEU A 443 2.79 -11.67 10.95
CA LEU A 443 3.59 -12.25 12.04
C LEU A 443 2.74 -12.61 13.27
N GLU A 444 1.77 -11.78 13.63
CA GLU A 444 0.86 -12.03 14.76
C GLU A 444 -0.06 -13.25 14.53
N MET A 445 -0.49 -13.48 13.28
CA MET A 445 -1.27 -14.66 12.92
C MET A 445 -0.39 -15.92 12.93
N ALA A 446 0.84 -15.82 12.42
CA ALA A 446 1.81 -16.90 12.49
C ALA A 446 2.14 -17.26 13.95
N ALA A 447 2.32 -16.27 14.83
CA ALA A 447 2.55 -16.48 16.27
C ALA A 447 1.44 -17.30 16.93
N ALA A 448 0.18 -17.02 16.62
CA ALA A 448 -0.94 -17.83 17.13
C ALA A 448 -0.88 -19.30 16.67
N VAL A 449 -0.44 -19.57 15.45
CA VAL A 449 -0.25 -20.95 14.94
C VAL A 449 0.89 -21.65 15.67
N PHE A 450 2.02 -20.96 15.91
CA PHE A 450 3.15 -21.51 16.67
C PHE A 450 2.79 -21.77 18.14
N GLU A 451 2.03 -20.87 18.78
CA GLU A 451 1.54 -21.06 20.15
C GLU A 451 0.62 -22.28 20.27
N ALA A 452 -0.20 -22.54 19.26
CA ALA A 452 -1.03 -23.74 19.17
C ALA A 452 -0.27 -25.00 18.73
N SER A 453 1.02 -24.88 18.38
CA SER A 453 1.88 -25.99 17.95
C SER A 453 3.03 -26.26 18.90
N LYS A 454 3.01 -25.70 20.12
CA LYS A 454 4.09 -25.86 21.11
C LYS A 454 4.48 -27.33 21.34
N PRO A 455 5.78 -27.66 21.38
CA PRO A 455 6.28 -29.00 21.69
C PRO A 455 5.88 -29.54 23.08
N THR A 456 5.40 -28.68 23.98
CA THR A 456 4.87 -29.08 25.29
C THR A 456 3.44 -29.64 25.22
N LEU A 457 2.72 -29.40 24.13
CA LEU A 457 1.36 -29.89 23.92
C LEU A 457 1.36 -31.34 23.40
N PRO A 458 0.33 -32.15 23.67
CA PRO A 458 0.17 -33.47 23.06
C PRO A 458 0.08 -33.37 21.52
N PRO A 459 0.69 -34.30 20.74
CA PRO A 459 0.71 -34.22 19.27
C PRO A 459 -0.67 -34.13 18.61
N ALA A 460 -1.71 -34.69 19.23
CA ALA A 460 -3.09 -34.64 18.72
C ALA A 460 -3.74 -33.25 18.80
N GLN A 461 -3.21 -32.36 19.67
CA GLN A 461 -3.72 -31.00 19.85
C GLN A 461 -2.93 -29.97 19.02
N ARG A 462 -1.80 -30.36 18.43
CA ARG A 462 -0.94 -29.46 17.65
C ARG A 462 -1.43 -29.34 16.21
N LEU A 463 -1.31 -28.13 15.65
CA LEU A 463 -1.51 -27.91 14.21
C LEU A 463 -0.33 -28.43 13.40
N ILE A 464 0.88 -28.06 13.79
CA ILE A 464 2.12 -28.60 13.24
C ILE A 464 2.60 -29.71 14.19
N ARG A 465 2.65 -30.94 13.69
CA ARG A 465 2.95 -32.11 14.53
C ARG A 465 4.45 -32.35 14.71
N ASP A 466 5.23 -32.07 13.69
CA ASP A 466 6.67 -32.32 13.66
C ASP A 466 7.45 -31.13 14.23
N ASP A 467 8.38 -31.43 15.14
CA ASP A 467 9.17 -30.42 15.85
C ASP A 467 10.20 -29.76 14.91
N GLU A 468 10.75 -30.51 13.95
CA GLU A 468 11.70 -29.96 12.98
C GLU A 468 11.01 -28.96 12.03
N ASP A 469 9.81 -29.28 11.56
CA ASP A 469 9.01 -28.38 10.72
C ASP A 469 8.62 -27.08 11.44
N ILE A 470 8.32 -27.14 12.75
CA ILE A 470 8.09 -25.93 13.56
C ILE A 470 9.30 -25.01 13.50
N ALA A 471 10.51 -25.55 13.72
CA ALA A 471 11.74 -24.77 13.69
C ALA A 471 12.03 -24.20 12.29
N ARG A 472 11.88 -25.02 11.24
CA ARG A 472 12.09 -24.59 9.84
C ARG A 472 11.14 -23.46 9.43
N LEU A 473 9.86 -23.58 9.77
CA LEU A 473 8.85 -22.57 9.46
C LEU A 473 9.08 -21.28 10.24
N ALA A 474 9.42 -21.38 11.53
CA ALA A 474 9.71 -20.21 12.36
C ALA A 474 10.93 -19.44 11.84
N LEU A 475 12.03 -20.14 11.53
CA LEU A 475 13.22 -19.53 10.92
C LEU A 475 12.87 -18.83 9.59
N ALA A 476 12.09 -19.49 8.74
CA ALA A 476 11.65 -18.91 7.47
C ALA A 476 10.74 -17.68 7.64
N CYS A 477 9.80 -17.69 8.59
CA CYS A 477 8.90 -16.57 8.88
C CYS A 477 9.66 -15.38 9.48
N LEU A 478 10.53 -15.64 10.47
CA LEU A 478 11.25 -14.59 11.19
C LEU A 478 12.29 -13.88 10.30
N TYR A 479 13.14 -14.63 9.59
CA TYR A 479 14.07 -14.04 8.63
C TYR A 479 13.40 -13.54 7.34
N GLY A 480 12.18 -14.01 7.08
CA GLY A 480 11.33 -13.53 5.98
C GLY A 480 10.59 -12.24 6.29
N SER A 481 10.50 -11.83 7.56
CA SER A 481 9.80 -10.63 7.98
C SER A 481 10.62 -9.36 7.72
N ASP A 482 9.93 -8.29 7.32
CA ASP A 482 10.48 -6.94 7.15
C ASP A 482 10.12 -6.02 8.33
N SER A 483 9.49 -6.57 9.38
CA SER A 483 9.06 -5.83 10.57
C SER A 483 10.28 -5.34 11.37
N LEU A 484 10.20 -4.10 11.86
CA LEU A 484 11.25 -3.43 12.64
C LEU A 484 10.90 -3.28 14.12
N ASP A 485 9.62 -3.45 14.47
CA ASP A 485 9.06 -3.03 15.75
C ASP A 485 8.36 -4.17 16.51
N GLU A 486 7.99 -5.27 15.84
CA GLU A 486 7.23 -6.40 16.42
C GLU A 486 8.11 -7.40 17.20
N TRP A 487 9.09 -6.92 17.96
CA TRP A 487 10.03 -7.76 18.71
C TRP A 487 9.34 -8.68 19.70
N SER A 488 8.30 -8.20 20.40
CA SER A 488 7.52 -9.03 21.32
C SER A 488 6.86 -10.22 20.64
N THR A 489 6.40 -10.06 19.40
CA THR A 489 5.77 -11.14 18.63
C THR A 489 6.81 -12.12 18.11
N MET A 490 7.98 -11.62 17.68
CA MET A 490 9.11 -12.47 17.29
C MET A 490 9.60 -13.34 18.45
N SER A 491 9.74 -12.75 19.65
CA SER A 491 10.15 -13.46 20.87
C SER A 491 9.10 -14.49 21.30
N ARG A 492 7.79 -14.19 21.19
CA ARG A 492 6.70 -15.17 21.40
C ARG A 492 6.79 -16.36 20.45
N ILE A 493 7.13 -16.13 19.17
CA ILE A 493 7.35 -17.23 18.20
C ILE A 493 8.55 -18.08 18.65
N PHE A 494 9.65 -17.43 19.05
CA PHE A 494 10.86 -18.12 19.52
C PHE A 494 10.62 -18.98 20.77
N GLU A 495 9.84 -18.49 21.73
CA GLU A 495 9.45 -19.25 22.94
C GLU A 495 8.63 -20.51 22.64
N CYS A 496 8.04 -20.63 21.44
CA CYS A 496 7.28 -21.80 21.03
C CYS A 496 8.14 -22.91 20.41
N LEU A 497 9.45 -22.68 20.20
CA LEU A 497 10.32 -23.57 19.45
C LEU A 497 10.84 -24.74 20.31
N PRO A 498 11.16 -25.89 19.70
CA PRO A 498 11.68 -27.05 20.42
C PRO A 498 13.08 -26.80 21.00
N ALA A 499 13.26 -27.24 22.25
CA ALA A 499 14.58 -27.29 22.89
C ALA A 499 15.13 -28.73 22.80
N TRP A 500 16.10 -28.94 21.92
CA TRP A 500 16.75 -30.24 21.76
C TRP A 500 18.00 -30.33 22.63
N ASN A 501 18.09 -31.37 23.47
CA ASN A 501 19.29 -31.68 24.24
C ASN A 501 20.22 -32.59 23.41
N ILE A 502 21.04 -31.99 22.55
CA ILE A 502 21.96 -32.73 21.68
C ILE A 502 23.37 -32.66 22.29
N PRO A 503 24.04 -33.80 22.55
CA PRO A 503 25.45 -33.78 22.95
C PRO A 503 26.31 -33.21 21.82
N ARG A 504 27.14 -32.21 22.12
CA ARG A 504 28.01 -31.47 21.17
C ARG A 504 29.19 -32.29 20.61
N ASP A 505 28.98 -33.56 20.31
CA ASP A 505 30.06 -34.50 19.94
C ASP A 505 30.16 -34.77 18.42
N GLU A 506 29.41 -34.05 17.57
CA GLU A 506 29.46 -34.21 16.10
C GLU A 506 29.87 -32.91 15.39
N ASP A 507 31.19 -32.74 15.15
CA ASP A 507 31.79 -31.57 14.48
C ASP A 507 31.20 -31.24 13.08
N ASN A 508 30.54 -32.19 12.42
CA ASN A 508 30.02 -31.98 11.05
C ASN A 508 28.68 -31.20 10.99
N ASP A 509 27.87 -31.24 12.04
CA ASP A 509 26.50 -30.68 12.00
C ASP A 509 26.45 -29.18 12.32
N GLU A 510 27.45 -28.67 13.06
CA GLU A 510 27.63 -27.23 13.32
C GLU A 510 28.02 -26.48 12.03
N ASP A 511 28.93 -27.06 11.24
CA ASP A 511 29.40 -26.50 9.97
C ASP A 511 28.26 -26.32 8.94
N ALA A 512 27.28 -27.23 8.94
CA ALA A 512 26.15 -27.17 8.00
C ALA A 512 25.23 -25.97 8.28
N ALA A 513 24.90 -25.71 9.55
CA ALA A 513 24.08 -24.56 9.94
C ALA A 513 24.78 -23.25 9.58
N ASP A 514 26.05 -23.09 9.97
CA ASP A 514 26.83 -21.88 9.72
C ASP A 514 27.01 -21.63 8.20
N THR A 515 27.16 -22.70 7.40
CA THR A 515 27.19 -22.61 5.93
C THR A 515 25.84 -22.17 5.35
N THR A 516 24.72 -22.66 5.87
CA THR A 516 23.38 -22.22 5.41
C THR A 516 23.12 -20.76 5.74
N ILE A 517 23.43 -20.31 6.95
CA ILE A 517 23.28 -18.90 7.37
C ILE A 517 24.14 -17.98 6.51
N SER A 518 25.40 -18.37 6.25
CA SER A 518 26.30 -17.62 5.35
C SER A 518 25.76 -17.54 3.92
N SER A 519 25.21 -18.65 3.39
CA SER A 519 24.61 -18.69 2.06
C SER A 519 23.34 -17.85 1.96
N LEU A 520 22.53 -17.83 3.03
CA LEU A 520 21.34 -17.01 3.15
C LEU A 520 21.67 -15.52 3.14
N GLY A 521 22.78 -15.09 3.75
CA GLY A 521 23.22 -13.69 3.72
C GLY A 521 23.35 -13.12 2.30
N ALA A 522 23.95 -13.89 1.38
CA ALA A 522 24.07 -13.53 -0.03
C ALA A 522 22.76 -13.67 -0.82
N PHE A 523 21.89 -14.62 -0.43
CA PHE A 523 20.60 -14.84 -1.08
C PHE A 523 19.58 -13.74 -0.77
N VAL A 524 19.59 -13.27 0.48
CA VAL A 524 18.65 -12.29 1.01
C VAL A 524 19.05 -10.85 0.66
N THR A 525 20.26 -10.63 0.15
CA THR A 525 20.69 -9.30 -0.29
C THR A 525 19.92 -8.90 -1.56
N PRO A 526 19.22 -7.74 -1.59
CA PRO A 526 18.40 -7.34 -2.73
C PRO A 526 19.25 -7.19 -4.00
N THR A 527 18.80 -7.79 -5.10
CA THR A 527 19.45 -7.66 -6.43
C THR A 527 18.46 -7.12 -7.45
N THR A 528 18.96 -6.63 -8.59
CA THR A 528 18.10 -6.13 -9.68
C THR A 528 17.17 -7.21 -10.25
N ALA A 529 17.52 -8.49 -10.10
CA ALA A 529 16.69 -9.62 -10.51
C ALA A 529 15.69 -10.07 -9.41
N ARG A 530 15.98 -9.80 -8.13
CA ARG A 530 15.15 -10.19 -6.99
C ARG A 530 15.13 -9.07 -5.95
N PRO A 531 14.11 -8.20 -5.96
CA PRO A 531 14.00 -7.13 -4.99
C PRO A 531 13.54 -7.61 -3.61
N ARG A 532 12.89 -8.79 -3.52
CA ARG A 532 12.35 -9.35 -2.28
C ARG A 532 12.55 -10.86 -2.22
N CYS A 533 12.84 -11.36 -1.01
CA CYS A 533 12.90 -12.78 -0.70
C CYS A 533 11.66 -13.13 0.13
N SER A 534 10.87 -14.11 -0.30
CA SER A 534 9.70 -14.57 0.45
C SER A 534 10.11 -15.56 1.56
N ALA A 535 9.29 -15.72 2.60
CA ALA A 535 9.50 -16.76 3.60
C ALA A 535 9.47 -18.17 2.97
N SER A 536 8.64 -18.39 1.94
CA SER A 536 8.64 -19.63 1.16
C SER A 536 9.97 -19.93 0.48
N ASP A 537 10.68 -18.91 -0.02
CA ASP A 537 12.01 -19.10 -0.62
C ASP A 537 13.05 -19.51 0.45
N LEU A 538 12.95 -18.94 1.65
CA LEU A 538 13.84 -19.25 2.77
C LEU A 538 13.64 -20.67 3.30
N LEU A 539 12.40 -21.16 3.33
CA LEU A 539 12.08 -22.51 3.79
C LEU A 539 12.88 -23.58 3.02
N VAL A 540 13.14 -23.35 1.72
CA VAL A 540 13.93 -24.28 0.89
C VAL A 540 15.33 -24.52 1.44
N PHE A 541 15.94 -23.52 2.09
CA PHE A 541 17.28 -23.64 2.69
C PHE A 541 17.26 -24.38 4.03
N PHE A 542 16.16 -24.30 4.79
CA PHE A 542 16.04 -24.94 6.10
C PHE A 542 15.52 -26.40 6.02
N LYS A 543 14.79 -26.76 4.97
CA LYS A 543 14.32 -28.14 4.72
C LYS A 543 15.40 -29.23 4.81
N PRO A 544 16.59 -29.09 4.20
CA PRO A 544 17.61 -30.14 4.23
C PRO A 544 18.38 -30.23 5.57
N LEU A 545 18.17 -29.30 6.50
CA LEU A 545 18.93 -29.28 7.76
C LEU A 545 18.46 -30.38 8.72
N PRO A 546 19.39 -31.19 9.28
CA PRO A 546 19.06 -32.14 10.33
C PRO A 546 18.79 -31.41 11.66
N GLN A 547 18.21 -32.14 12.62
CA GLN A 547 17.86 -31.63 13.95
C GLN A 547 19.01 -30.89 14.67
N ALA A 548 20.25 -31.38 14.58
CA ALA A 548 21.41 -30.75 15.20
C ALA A 548 21.80 -29.40 14.55
N SER A 549 21.75 -29.31 13.22
CA SER A 549 21.95 -28.04 12.53
C SER A 549 20.80 -27.06 12.78
N LEU A 550 19.56 -27.56 12.94
CA LEU A 550 18.42 -26.73 13.32
C LEU A 550 18.58 -26.17 14.74
N SER A 551 19.03 -26.97 15.72
CA SER A 551 19.29 -26.45 17.06
C SER A 551 20.34 -25.33 17.04
N ARG A 552 21.42 -25.51 16.27
CA ARG A 552 22.45 -24.50 16.05
C ARG A 552 21.88 -23.22 15.40
N ALA A 553 20.99 -23.36 14.42
CA ALA A 553 20.32 -22.22 13.78
C ALA A 553 19.36 -21.47 14.74
N LEU A 554 18.74 -22.17 15.69
CA LEU A 554 17.93 -21.55 16.74
C LEU A 554 18.80 -20.77 17.75
N ASP A 555 19.96 -21.29 18.13
CA ASP A 555 20.93 -20.56 18.97
C ASP A 555 21.41 -19.25 18.28
N ILE A 556 21.61 -19.29 16.96
CA ILE A 556 21.95 -18.11 16.15
C ILE A 556 20.79 -17.11 16.12
N LEU A 557 19.57 -17.60 15.94
CA LEU A 557 18.37 -16.77 15.95
C LEU A 557 18.18 -16.07 17.30
N ASP A 558 18.44 -16.75 18.42
CA ASP A 558 18.37 -16.15 19.77
C ASP A 558 19.30 -14.95 19.90
N VAL A 559 20.56 -15.10 19.48
CA VAL A 559 21.55 -14.02 19.46
C VAL A 559 21.12 -12.86 18.54
N HIS A 560 20.49 -13.17 17.39
CA HIS A 560 19.97 -12.14 16.49
C HIS A 560 18.76 -11.40 17.06
N LEU A 561 17.85 -12.09 17.77
CA LEU A 561 16.71 -11.48 18.45
C LEU A 561 17.20 -10.56 19.57
N GLU A 562 18.08 -11.05 20.44
CA GLU A 562 18.69 -10.23 21.50
C GLU A 562 19.43 -9.01 20.93
N SER A 563 20.23 -9.22 19.88
CA SER A 563 20.94 -8.12 19.22
C SER A 563 19.98 -7.10 18.59
N GLY A 564 18.88 -7.56 18.02
CA GLY A 564 17.84 -6.74 17.42
C GLY A 564 17.05 -5.92 18.43
N GLU A 565 16.70 -6.51 19.57
CA GLU A 565 16.07 -5.80 20.69
C GLU A 565 16.98 -4.69 21.24
N ILE A 566 18.29 -4.96 21.39
CA ILE A 566 19.27 -3.95 21.78
C ILE A 566 19.31 -2.80 20.76
N LEU A 567 19.40 -3.11 19.47
CA LEU A 567 19.42 -2.10 18.41
C LEU A 567 18.12 -1.25 18.38
N ALA A 568 16.96 -1.88 18.58
CA ALA A 568 15.67 -1.20 18.65
C ALA A 568 15.56 -0.29 19.88
N ARG A 569 16.04 -0.73 21.05
CA ARG A 569 16.09 0.08 22.28
C ARG A 569 16.82 1.40 22.07
N TRP A 570 17.91 1.38 21.30
CA TRP A 570 18.70 2.59 20.98
C TRP A 570 18.21 3.35 19.73
N SER A 571 16.96 3.12 19.28
CA SER A 571 16.35 3.78 18.12
C SER A 571 17.08 3.54 16.79
N VAL A 572 17.73 2.38 16.65
CA VAL A 572 18.39 1.95 15.41
C VAL A 572 17.93 0.54 15.02
N PRO A 573 16.61 0.31 14.86
CA PRO A 573 16.09 -1.02 14.56
C PRO A 573 16.64 -1.55 13.23
N ALA A 574 16.91 -2.86 13.20
CA ALA A 574 17.32 -3.59 12.02
C ALA A 574 16.38 -4.79 11.84
N PRO A 575 15.92 -5.08 10.61
CA PRO A 575 15.11 -6.27 10.38
C PRO A 575 15.97 -7.51 10.59
N LEU A 576 15.41 -8.64 11.03
CA LEU A 576 16.18 -9.86 11.34
C LEU A 576 17.04 -10.34 10.15
N ARG A 577 16.58 -10.12 8.93
CA ARG A 577 17.35 -10.41 7.72
C ARG A 577 18.68 -9.66 7.62
N TRP A 578 18.80 -8.50 8.25
CA TRP A 578 20.02 -7.71 8.23
C TRP A 578 21.17 -8.45 8.91
N PHE A 579 20.92 -9.21 9.98
CA PHE A 579 21.97 -9.99 10.66
C PHE A 579 22.55 -11.08 9.76
N LEU A 580 21.73 -11.67 8.89
CA LEU A 580 22.21 -12.62 7.87
C LEU A 580 23.13 -11.91 6.85
N GLN A 581 22.72 -10.73 6.37
CA GLN A 581 23.48 -9.94 5.39
C GLN A 581 24.81 -9.43 5.96
N SER A 582 24.79 -8.98 7.22
CA SER A 582 25.92 -8.36 7.89
C SER A 582 26.91 -9.35 8.48
N SER A 583 26.52 -10.63 8.65
CA SER A 583 27.35 -11.71 9.21
C SER A 583 28.77 -11.79 8.59
N GLY A 584 28.89 -11.55 7.29
CA GLY A 584 30.14 -11.56 6.54
C GLY A 584 30.66 -10.18 6.09
N ASN A 585 30.02 -9.08 6.51
CA ASN A 585 30.30 -7.74 5.99
C ASN A 585 30.67 -6.74 7.10
N VAL A 586 31.99 -6.59 7.31
CA VAL A 586 32.57 -5.64 8.29
C VAL A 586 32.08 -4.21 8.07
N ASN A 587 31.89 -3.78 6.82
CA ASN A 587 31.50 -2.41 6.52
C ASN A 587 30.06 -2.11 6.93
N GLU A 588 29.15 -3.08 6.77
CA GLU A 588 27.76 -2.94 7.21
C GLU A 588 27.64 -2.93 8.73
N GLN A 589 28.35 -3.83 9.42
CA GLN A 589 28.43 -3.83 10.88
C GLN A 589 28.98 -2.49 11.39
N ARG A 590 30.08 -2.00 10.80
CA ARG A 590 30.68 -0.69 11.14
C ARG A 590 29.72 0.47 10.89
N ALA A 591 28.97 0.44 9.79
CA ALA A 591 28.00 1.48 9.46
C ALA A 591 26.84 1.50 10.48
N TRP A 592 26.36 0.33 10.90
CA TRP A 592 25.31 0.24 11.92
C TRP A 592 25.80 0.61 13.31
N ALA A 593 27.01 0.20 13.70
CA ALA A 593 27.65 0.62 14.95
C ALA A 593 27.84 2.14 15.00
N ASN A 594 28.26 2.77 13.89
CA ASN A 594 28.37 4.23 13.81
C ASN A 594 26.99 4.91 13.89
N ARG A 595 25.95 4.31 13.27
CA ARG A 595 24.58 4.80 13.36
C ARG A 595 24.07 4.72 14.80
N MET A 596 24.31 3.60 15.49
CA MET A 596 24.00 3.40 16.90
C MET A 596 24.69 4.47 17.76
N ALA A 597 26.00 4.67 17.61
CA ALA A 597 26.74 5.67 18.37
C ALA A 597 26.27 7.13 18.15
N ARG A 598 25.83 7.48 16.93
CA ARG A 598 25.45 8.85 16.57
C ARG A 598 23.96 9.17 16.76
N ARG A 599 23.10 8.17 16.71
CA ARG A 599 21.62 8.34 16.79
C ARG A 599 20.98 7.73 18.03
N ALA A 600 21.79 7.16 18.94
CA ALA A 600 21.28 6.63 20.19
C ALA A 600 20.43 7.69 20.94
N GLY A 601 19.24 7.27 21.37
CA GLY A 601 18.26 8.12 22.06
C GLY A 601 17.15 8.71 21.18
N GLY A 602 17.25 8.64 19.85
CA GLY A 602 16.19 9.12 18.95
C GLY A 602 15.90 10.63 19.10
N SER A 603 14.69 11.07 18.69
CA SER A 603 14.25 12.46 18.90
C SER A 603 13.77 12.73 20.32
N ASP A 604 13.27 11.68 20.99
CA ASP A 604 12.47 11.79 22.21
C ASP A 604 13.28 11.49 23.48
N ASP A 605 14.33 10.67 23.44
CA ASP A 605 15.10 10.22 24.60
C ASP A 605 16.58 10.66 24.52
N ARG A 606 16.83 11.96 24.72
CA ARG A 606 18.18 12.52 24.61
C ARG A 606 19.06 12.04 25.77
N LEU A 607 20.17 11.37 25.43
CA LEU A 607 21.13 10.78 26.39
C LEU A 607 21.93 11.81 27.19
N ASP A 608 21.33 12.45 28.19
CA ASP A 608 21.92 13.63 28.85
C ASP A 608 22.85 13.29 30.04
N THR A 609 22.81 12.06 30.57
CA THR A 609 23.63 11.67 31.74
C THR A 609 24.83 10.80 31.34
N GLN A 610 25.85 10.77 32.20
CA GLN A 610 27.01 9.89 31.98
C GLN A 610 26.61 8.40 31.99
N GLU A 611 25.66 8.01 32.85
CA GLU A 611 25.19 6.64 32.99
C GLU A 611 24.55 6.13 31.70
N ASP A 612 23.75 6.95 31.01
CA ASP A 612 23.12 6.61 29.73
C ASP A 612 24.16 6.23 28.66
N TRP A 613 25.26 6.98 28.60
CA TRP A 613 26.36 6.71 27.67
C TRP A 613 27.19 5.49 28.08
N GLU A 614 27.33 5.19 29.37
CA GLU A 614 27.96 3.96 29.85
C GLU A 614 27.13 2.73 29.47
N TRP A 615 25.79 2.82 29.57
CA TRP A 615 24.87 1.75 29.16
C TRP A 615 24.94 1.52 27.65
N LEU A 616 24.96 2.59 26.85
CA LEU A 616 25.14 2.48 25.40
C LEU A 616 26.45 1.76 25.05
N LEU A 617 27.55 2.13 25.71
CA LEU A 617 28.84 1.47 25.50
C LEU A 617 28.79 -0.01 25.90
N GLU A 618 28.17 -0.34 27.03
CA GLU A 618 28.04 -1.72 27.50
C GLU A 618 27.25 -2.57 26.50
N ASP A 619 26.17 -2.04 25.94
CA ASP A 619 25.39 -2.70 24.90
C ASP A 619 26.14 -2.83 23.57
N MET A 620 26.85 -1.78 23.14
CA MET A 620 27.70 -1.85 21.95
C MET A 620 28.80 -2.90 22.12
N LEU A 621 29.40 -3.02 23.30
CA LEU A 621 30.37 -4.06 23.62
C LEU A 621 29.73 -5.45 23.69
N LYS A 622 28.50 -5.57 24.22
CA LYS A 622 27.75 -6.82 24.22
C LYS A 622 27.50 -7.33 22.79
N LEU A 623 27.18 -6.44 21.85
CA LEU A 623 27.03 -6.78 20.43
C LEU A 623 28.34 -7.21 19.75
N THR A 624 29.52 -6.80 20.26
CA THR A 624 30.83 -7.30 19.79
C THR A 624 31.27 -8.60 20.46
N GLY A 625 30.77 -8.83 21.68
CA GLY A 625 31.15 -9.97 22.49
C GLY A 625 30.73 -11.28 21.85
N LYS A 626 31.43 -12.36 22.24
CA LYS A 626 30.88 -13.70 22.09
C LYS A 626 29.99 -13.94 23.30
N GLY A 627 28.71 -14.21 23.09
CA GLY A 627 27.78 -14.50 24.18
C GLY A 627 28.15 -15.80 24.91
N ASP A 628 27.35 -16.18 25.91
CA ASP A 628 27.56 -17.42 26.68
C ASP A 628 27.52 -18.68 25.78
N THR A 629 26.86 -18.58 24.63
CA THR A 629 26.77 -19.62 23.59
C THR A 629 28.02 -19.72 22.70
N GLY A 630 28.99 -18.81 22.85
CA GLY A 630 30.20 -18.75 22.03
C GLY A 630 30.01 -18.12 20.64
N LEU A 631 28.76 -17.76 20.31
CA LEU A 631 28.38 -17.09 19.08
C LEU A 631 28.75 -15.60 19.08
N PRO A 632 29.27 -15.05 17.98
CA PRO A 632 29.44 -13.61 17.83
C PRO A 632 28.08 -12.90 17.78
N GLY A 633 27.96 -11.78 18.50
CA GLY A 633 26.83 -10.87 18.33
C GLY A 633 26.85 -10.12 16.99
N ALA A 634 25.92 -9.17 16.82
CA ALA A 634 25.77 -8.40 15.57
C ALA A 634 27.01 -7.66 15.08
N PHE A 635 27.94 -7.32 15.96
CA PHE A 635 29.21 -6.64 15.65
C PHE A 635 30.42 -7.56 15.82
N GLY A 636 30.24 -8.88 15.74
CA GLY A 636 31.31 -9.84 16.03
C GLY A 636 32.52 -9.81 15.09
N LEU A 637 32.46 -9.09 13.96
CA LEU A 637 33.64 -8.84 13.12
C LEU A 637 34.44 -7.60 13.53
N LEU A 638 33.86 -6.74 14.37
CA LEU A 638 34.52 -5.54 14.87
C LEU A 638 35.29 -5.87 16.15
N THR A 639 36.48 -5.29 16.29
CA THR A 639 37.23 -5.38 17.55
C THR A 639 36.60 -4.45 18.59
N GLN A 640 36.79 -4.78 19.88
CA GLN A 640 36.33 -3.90 20.97
C GLN A 640 36.91 -2.49 20.83
N ASP A 641 38.19 -2.37 20.45
CA ASP A 641 38.87 -1.09 20.22
C ASP A 641 38.19 -0.27 19.10
N GLU A 642 37.80 -0.92 17.99
CA GLU A 642 37.08 -0.25 16.90
C GLU A 642 35.72 0.28 17.36
N VAL A 643 34.98 -0.50 18.14
CA VAL A 643 33.64 -0.10 18.64
C VAL A 643 33.74 1.02 19.67
N ILE A 644 34.74 0.97 20.57
CA ILE A 644 35.02 2.07 21.50
C ILE A 644 35.37 3.36 20.74
N ASN A 645 36.15 3.26 19.65
CA ASN A 645 36.49 4.42 18.81
C ASN A 645 35.26 5.01 18.09
N LEU A 646 34.36 4.16 17.58
CA LEU A 646 33.09 4.60 16.99
C LEU A 646 32.16 5.23 18.02
N PHE A 647 32.08 4.64 19.21
CA PHE A 647 31.33 5.19 20.35
C PHE A 647 31.84 6.58 20.72
N LEU A 648 33.16 6.75 20.89
CA LEU A 648 33.76 8.04 21.23
C LEU A 648 33.51 9.08 20.13
N SER A 649 33.62 8.70 18.85
CA SER A 649 33.28 9.57 17.73
C SER A 649 31.81 10.01 17.78
N GLY A 650 30.88 9.08 18.05
CA GLY A 650 29.46 9.39 18.20
C GLY A 650 29.16 10.33 19.37
N LEU A 651 29.75 10.06 20.53
CA LEU A 651 29.64 10.90 21.72
C LEU A 651 30.15 12.33 21.46
N LEU A 652 31.30 12.49 20.81
CA LEU A 652 31.85 13.81 20.47
C LEU A 652 30.97 14.55 19.46
N CYS A 653 30.41 13.84 18.47
CA CYS A 653 29.48 14.43 17.50
C CYS A 653 28.15 14.89 18.13
N SER A 654 27.78 14.35 19.31
CA SER A 654 26.61 14.82 20.06
C SER A 654 26.84 16.15 20.79
N GLY A 655 28.08 16.64 20.86
CA GLY A 655 28.45 17.90 21.53
C GLY A 655 28.58 17.79 23.06
N LYS A 656 28.49 16.58 23.62
CA LYS A 656 28.55 16.33 25.08
C LYS A 656 29.98 16.15 25.59
N PHE A 657 30.80 17.19 25.42
CA PHE A 657 32.24 17.16 25.70
C PHE A 657 32.58 16.95 27.20
N ASP A 658 31.72 17.43 28.10
CA ASP A 658 31.90 17.23 29.54
C ASP A 658 31.82 15.75 29.94
N ILE A 659 30.87 15.02 29.35
CA ILE A 659 30.69 13.58 29.56
C ILE A 659 31.85 12.81 28.95
N ALA A 660 32.27 13.16 27.72
CA ALA A 660 33.43 12.55 27.08
C ALA A 660 34.71 12.69 27.93
N ARG A 661 34.94 13.88 28.49
CA ARG A 661 36.05 14.13 29.41
C ARG A 661 35.89 13.40 30.74
N GLY A 662 34.66 13.28 31.24
CA GLY A 662 34.30 12.46 32.39
C GLY A 662 34.73 11.01 32.17
N LEU A 663 34.26 10.38 31.11
CA LEU A 663 34.52 8.98 30.74
C LEU A 663 36.01 8.68 30.50
N LEU A 664 36.73 9.59 29.84
CA LEU A 664 38.17 9.43 29.60
C LEU A 664 39.01 9.56 30.88
N ARG A 665 38.53 10.30 31.89
CA ARG A 665 39.23 10.53 33.17
C ARG A 665 38.80 9.58 34.28
N SER A 666 37.55 9.13 34.28
CA SER A 666 36.97 8.29 35.32
C SER A 666 37.48 6.85 35.26
N SER A 667 38.15 6.44 34.16
CA SER A 667 39.06 5.28 34.02
C SER A 667 38.80 4.12 34.99
N GLY A 668 37.55 3.67 35.06
CA GLY A 668 37.18 2.41 35.68
C GLY A 668 37.35 1.31 34.65
N GLN A 669 38.59 0.91 34.32
CA GLN A 669 38.99 -0.29 33.54
C GLN A 669 38.31 -0.61 32.17
N LYS A 670 37.19 0.00 31.78
CA LYS A 670 36.36 -0.38 30.61
C LYS A 670 36.67 0.40 29.33
N VAL A 671 37.28 1.59 29.42
CA VAL A 671 37.66 2.43 28.27
C VAL A 671 39.15 2.75 28.35
N SER A 672 39.97 1.93 27.71
CA SER A 672 41.43 2.15 27.61
C SER A 672 41.78 2.43 26.16
N ILE A 673 41.70 3.70 25.75
CA ILE A 673 42.07 4.15 24.39
C ILE A 673 43.44 4.81 24.44
N ASP A 674 44.25 4.58 23.42
CA ASP A 674 45.54 5.27 23.24
C ASP A 674 45.30 6.80 23.08
N PRO A 675 46.01 7.67 23.83
CA PRO A 675 45.88 9.13 23.70
C PRO A 675 46.04 9.64 22.26
N ILE A 676 46.82 8.97 21.41
CA ILE A 676 47.00 9.33 19.99
C ILE A 676 45.70 9.12 19.21
N GLN A 677 44.98 8.02 19.47
CA GLN A 677 43.70 7.73 18.81
C GLN A 677 42.61 8.72 19.27
N VAL A 678 42.59 9.07 20.56
CA VAL A 678 41.67 10.11 21.07
C VAL A 678 41.93 11.45 20.40
N GLU A 679 43.20 11.85 20.23
CA GLU A 679 43.58 13.06 19.51
C GLU A 679 43.07 13.05 18.06
N ASP A 680 43.31 11.96 17.33
CA ASP A 680 42.88 11.85 15.93
C ASP A 680 41.35 11.87 15.77
N ILE A 681 40.60 11.20 16.66
CA ILE A 681 39.13 11.23 16.67
C ILE A 681 38.61 12.65 16.97
N CYS A 682 39.20 13.35 17.94
CA CYS A 682 38.80 14.72 18.27
C CYS A 682 39.06 15.69 17.11
N LEU A 683 40.20 15.54 16.42
CA LEU A 683 40.50 16.34 15.22
C LEU A 683 39.51 16.05 14.09
N GLN A 684 39.14 14.79 13.88
CA GLN A 684 38.14 14.43 12.88
C GLN A 684 36.76 15.02 13.22
N CYS A 685 36.29 14.87 14.46
CA CYS A 685 35.00 15.42 14.89
C CYS A 685 34.98 16.95 14.83
N SER A 686 36.06 17.62 15.26
CA SER A 686 36.21 19.07 15.15
C SER A 686 36.10 19.55 13.69
N ARG A 687 36.73 18.82 12.74
CA ARG A 687 36.65 19.12 11.31
C ARG A 687 35.25 18.90 10.75
N GLU A 688 34.55 17.85 11.18
CA GLU A 688 33.15 17.61 10.79
C GLU A 688 32.25 18.78 11.26
N PHE A 689 32.40 19.26 12.50
CA PHE A 689 31.67 20.44 12.98
C PHE A 689 32.05 21.71 12.21
N TYR A 690 33.34 21.92 11.93
CA TYR A 690 33.82 23.06 11.16
C TYR A 690 33.22 23.11 9.75
N ASP A 691 33.07 21.95 9.12
CA ASP A 691 32.57 21.84 7.73
C ASP A 691 31.08 22.08 7.59
N ASN A 692 30.34 21.68 8.61
CA ASN A 692 28.89 21.87 8.67
C ASN A 692 28.52 23.27 9.19
N ALA A 693 29.48 24.04 9.73
CA ALA A 693 29.22 25.34 10.31
C ALA A 693 28.77 26.39 9.27
N GLN A 694 27.61 26.99 9.52
CA GLN A 694 27.07 28.09 8.70
C GLN A 694 27.75 29.44 8.99
N SER A 695 28.32 29.60 10.17
CA SER A 695 29.01 30.82 10.61
C SER A 695 30.44 30.49 11.02
N GLY A 696 31.39 31.37 10.68
CA GLY A 696 32.78 31.24 11.11
C GLY A 696 33.05 31.66 12.56
N ASN A 697 32.04 32.13 13.30
CA ASN A 697 32.24 32.61 14.67
C ASN A 697 32.39 31.45 15.67
N TYR A 698 33.61 31.24 16.17
CA TYR A 698 33.93 30.19 17.15
C TYR A 698 33.21 30.29 18.50
N LYS A 699 32.45 31.35 18.77
CA LYS A 699 31.64 31.48 20.00
C LYS A 699 30.20 31.02 19.82
N PHE A 700 29.78 30.65 18.61
CA PHE A 700 28.38 30.32 18.32
C PHE A 700 28.24 29.13 17.36
N GLY A 701 27.16 28.35 17.54
CA GLY A 701 26.79 27.25 16.65
C GLY A 701 27.83 26.14 16.57
N ASP A 702 27.89 25.47 15.42
CA ASP A 702 28.79 24.33 15.19
C ASP A 702 30.27 24.72 15.26
N MET A 703 30.61 25.97 14.96
CA MET A 703 32.00 26.44 15.09
C MET A 703 32.46 26.50 16.55
N LYS A 704 31.53 26.76 17.49
CA LYS A 704 31.81 26.62 18.92
C LYS A 704 32.02 25.16 19.29
N LEU A 705 31.16 24.26 18.80
CA LEU A 705 31.31 22.83 19.03
C LEU A 705 32.64 22.29 18.49
N ALA A 706 33.07 22.75 17.30
CA ALA A 706 34.36 22.43 16.72
C ALA A 706 35.53 22.86 17.63
N TYR A 707 35.44 24.05 18.24
CA TYR A 707 36.45 24.60 19.13
C TYR A 707 36.48 23.87 20.49
N ASP A 708 35.30 23.70 21.11
CA ASP A 708 35.14 23.04 22.42
C ASP A 708 35.50 21.54 22.36
N CYS A 709 35.28 20.88 21.21
CA CYS A 709 35.69 19.49 20.98
C CYS A 709 37.21 19.29 21.18
N LEU A 710 38.00 20.32 20.87
CA LEU A 710 39.46 20.30 20.99
C LEU A 710 39.95 20.55 22.43
N ASP A 711 39.05 20.78 23.40
CA ASP A 711 39.35 20.84 24.84
C ASP A 711 39.27 19.48 25.55
N VAL A 712 38.75 18.44 24.88
CA VAL A 712 38.62 17.08 25.41
C VAL A 712 40.01 16.40 25.57
N PRO A 713 40.87 16.33 24.52
CA PRO A 713 42.20 15.74 24.62
C PRO A 713 43.20 16.66 25.34
N GLN A 714 44.38 16.13 25.70
CA GLN A 714 45.47 16.97 26.19
C GLN A 714 46.01 17.89 25.07
N PRO A 715 46.45 19.12 25.38
CA PRO A 715 46.88 20.08 24.36
C PRO A 715 48.20 19.63 23.70
N THR A 716 48.10 19.09 22.49
CA THR A 716 49.24 18.83 21.60
C THR A 716 49.40 19.94 20.57
N ASP A 717 50.57 20.01 19.93
CA ASP A 717 50.82 21.00 18.88
C ASP A 717 49.83 20.92 17.70
N ARG A 718 49.36 19.71 17.33
CA ARG A 718 48.35 19.53 16.27
C ARG A 718 46.99 20.14 16.68
N ILE A 719 46.57 19.91 17.93
CA ILE A 719 45.32 20.45 18.47
C ILE A 719 45.37 21.97 18.55
N ILE A 720 46.48 22.53 19.02
CA ILE A 720 46.64 23.99 19.13
C ILE A 720 46.61 24.63 17.74
N ARG A 721 47.25 24.02 16.73
CA ARG A 721 47.20 24.49 15.34
C ARG A 721 45.78 24.49 14.77
N GLU A 722 45.00 23.44 15.03
CA GLU A 722 43.60 23.38 14.59
C GLU A 722 42.73 24.45 15.29
N LYS A 723 42.90 24.66 16.61
CA LYS A 723 42.21 25.72 17.35
C LYS A 723 42.53 27.11 16.81
N GLU A 724 43.80 27.39 16.55
CA GLU A 724 44.20 28.67 15.97
C GLU A 724 43.63 28.88 14.58
N PHE A 725 43.55 27.82 13.77
CA PHE A 725 42.91 27.89 12.47
C PHE A 725 41.42 28.27 12.60
N ILE A 726 40.70 27.68 13.56
CA ILE A 726 39.31 28.05 13.87
C ILE A 726 39.21 29.53 14.31
N GLU A 727 40.13 29.99 15.15
CA GLU A 727 40.19 31.40 15.53
C GLU A 727 40.51 32.34 14.36
N ALA A 728 41.36 31.91 13.42
CA ALA A 728 41.66 32.65 12.20
C ALA A 728 40.43 32.77 11.31
N THR A 729 39.66 31.69 11.15
CA THR A 729 38.38 31.67 10.43
C THR A 729 37.39 32.69 11.00
N SER A 730 37.24 32.74 12.33
CA SER A 730 36.39 33.74 12.98
C SER A 730 36.85 35.17 12.73
N ARG A 731 38.17 35.41 12.77
CA ARG A 731 38.74 36.72 12.43
C ARG A 731 38.46 37.09 10.97
N ILE A 732 38.66 36.20 10.01
CA ILE A 732 38.38 36.44 8.58
C ILE A 732 36.91 36.79 8.35
N VAL A 733 35.99 36.04 8.95
CA VAL A 733 34.56 36.30 8.80
C VAL A 733 34.16 37.63 9.46
N SER A 734 34.82 38.05 10.54
CA SER A 734 34.56 39.35 11.17
C SER A 734 34.89 40.56 10.27
N PHE A 735 35.75 40.36 9.26
CA PHE A 735 36.05 41.34 8.23
C PHE A 735 35.05 41.33 7.06
N ASN A 736 33.93 40.59 7.15
CA ASN A 736 32.89 40.52 6.10
C ASN A 736 33.44 40.17 4.70
N VAL A 737 34.43 39.29 4.64
CA VAL A 737 35.04 38.88 3.37
C VAL A 737 34.01 38.15 2.51
N THR A 738 33.84 38.60 1.27
CA THR A 738 32.89 38.01 0.33
C THR A 738 33.55 37.04 -0.63
N SER A 739 32.96 35.85 -0.80
CA SER A 739 33.39 34.87 -1.81
C SER A 739 33.06 35.36 -3.23
N ARG A 740 31.82 35.88 -3.37
CA ARG A 740 31.24 36.50 -4.57
C ARG A 740 30.53 37.80 -4.15
N PRO A 741 30.30 38.77 -5.06
CA PRO A 741 29.62 40.01 -4.69
C PRO A 741 28.31 39.73 -3.93
N GLY A 742 28.25 40.14 -2.66
CA GLY A 742 27.09 39.97 -1.79
C GLY A 742 26.96 38.65 -1.02
N ILE A 743 27.87 37.68 -1.21
CA ILE A 743 27.84 36.38 -0.49
C ILE A 743 29.08 36.28 0.41
N PRO A 744 28.93 36.15 1.74
CA PRO A 744 30.07 35.97 2.66
C PRO A 744 30.77 34.64 2.41
N ILE A 745 32.08 34.59 2.65
CA ILE A 745 32.86 33.36 2.54
C ILE A 745 32.44 32.37 3.64
N SER A 746 32.20 31.11 3.26
CA SER A 746 31.83 30.05 4.20
C SER A 746 33.08 29.43 4.87
N PRO A 747 32.96 28.85 6.08
CA PRO A 747 34.10 28.20 6.75
C PRO A 747 34.74 27.09 5.91
N ILE A 748 33.93 26.26 5.24
CA ILE A 748 34.41 25.19 4.37
C ILE A 748 35.23 25.73 3.19
N GLU A 749 34.84 26.87 2.60
CA GLU A 749 35.63 27.54 1.55
C GLU A 749 36.99 28.00 2.06
N ILE A 750 37.04 28.60 3.26
CA ILE A 750 38.29 29.04 3.90
C ILE A 750 39.26 27.87 4.08
N ARG A 751 38.76 26.69 4.45
CA ARG A 751 39.60 25.52 4.67
C ARG A 751 40.04 24.85 3.38
N LEU A 752 39.23 24.93 2.32
CA LEU A 752 39.55 24.40 0.99
C LEU A 752 40.48 25.33 0.18
N THR A 753 40.82 26.53 0.66
CA THR A 753 41.77 27.40 -0.06
C THR A 753 43.19 26.83 -0.05
N ASN A 754 43.71 26.53 -1.25
CA ASN A 754 45.08 26.03 -1.42
C ASN A 754 46.13 27.06 -0.98
N ASP A 755 45.96 28.32 -1.39
CA ASP A 755 46.80 29.41 -0.93
C ASP A 755 46.14 30.19 0.20
N ARG A 756 46.58 29.91 1.42
CA ARG A 756 46.05 30.55 2.63
C ARG A 756 46.45 32.02 2.74
N LEU A 757 47.55 32.46 2.09
CA LEU A 757 47.95 33.88 2.10
C LEU A 757 47.01 34.75 1.26
N SER A 758 46.41 34.20 0.21
CA SER A 758 45.37 34.89 -0.57
C SER A 758 44.13 35.29 0.26
N LEU A 759 43.87 34.63 1.40
CA LEU A 759 42.79 35.05 2.30
C LEU A 759 43.08 36.41 2.93
N ILE A 760 44.36 36.72 3.18
CA ILE A 760 44.79 37.99 3.76
C ILE A 760 44.62 39.12 2.74
N SER A 761 44.97 38.90 1.48
CA SER A 761 44.72 39.90 0.43
C SER A 761 43.22 40.15 0.21
N ARG A 762 42.37 39.11 0.37
CA ARG A 762 40.91 39.27 0.36
C ARG A 762 40.38 40.05 1.56
N VAL A 763 40.95 39.86 2.76
CA VAL A 763 40.61 40.66 3.95
C VAL A 763 40.94 42.14 3.72
N LEU A 764 42.13 42.43 3.21
CA LEU A 764 42.60 43.80 2.97
C LEU A 764 41.81 44.51 1.86
N SER A 765 41.39 43.81 0.81
CA SER A 765 40.55 44.38 -0.25
C SER A 765 39.10 44.59 0.17
N SER A 766 38.60 43.83 1.16
CA SER A 766 37.21 43.96 1.64
C SER A 766 37.02 45.14 2.59
N ASN A 767 38.04 45.52 3.37
CA ASN A 767 37.98 46.65 4.31
C ASN A 767 39.11 47.65 4.07
N SER A 768 38.74 48.88 3.72
CA SER A 768 39.69 49.98 3.51
C SER A 768 40.50 50.33 4.76
N ASP A 769 39.99 50.04 5.97
CA ASP A 769 40.69 50.36 7.22
C ASP A 769 41.53 49.20 7.79
N ALA A 770 41.49 48.00 7.20
CA ALA A 770 42.17 46.83 7.75
C ALA A 770 43.69 47.00 7.87
N TYR A 771 44.31 47.77 6.96
CA TYR A 771 45.75 48.04 6.99
C TYR A 771 46.20 48.82 8.25
N LYS A 772 45.28 49.49 8.95
CA LYS A 772 45.59 50.22 10.20
C LYS A 772 45.83 49.28 11.38
N HIS A 773 45.39 48.03 11.29
CA HIS A 773 45.45 47.03 12.36
C HIS A 773 46.55 45.97 12.10
N ILE A 774 47.80 46.43 11.99
CA ILE A 774 48.98 45.63 11.63
C ILE A 774 49.09 44.35 12.48
N GLU A 775 49.07 44.48 13.81
CA GLU A 775 49.22 43.34 14.73
C GLU A 775 48.09 42.30 14.58
N VAL A 776 46.87 42.72 14.22
CA VAL A 776 45.74 41.80 14.02
C VAL A 776 45.92 40.97 12.76
N ILE A 777 46.45 41.57 11.69
CA ILE A 777 46.72 40.88 10.43
C ILE A 777 47.94 39.95 10.56
N LEU A 778 48.98 40.36 11.31
CA LEU A 778 50.11 39.48 11.63
C LEU A 778 49.69 38.31 12.54
N ASP A 779 48.83 38.54 13.54
CA ASP A 779 48.21 37.47 14.34
C ASP A 779 47.40 36.51 13.47
N LEU A 780 46.60 37.03 12.54
CA LEU A 780 45.84 36.21 11.59
C LEU A 780 46.76 35.35 10.71
N THR A 781 47.87 35.91 10.24
CA THR A 781 48.86 35.20 9.41
C THR A 781 49.45 34.01 10.18
N ARG A 782 49.87 34.24 11.42
CA ARG A 782 50.41 33.18 12.29
C ARG A 782 49.39 32.06 12.50
N LYS A 783 48.13 32.42 12.77
CA LYS A 783 47.03 31.47 13.03
C LYS A 783 46.54 30.71 11.80
N LEU A 784 46.76 31.21 10.59
CA LEU A 784 46.49 30.48 9.35
C LEU A 784 47.45 29.31 9.09
N GLY A 785 48.49 29.18 9.92
CA GLY A 785 49.48 28.09 9.86
C GLY A 785 50.90 28.55 9.51
N PHE A 786 51.18 29.86 9.54
CA PHE A 786 52.48 30.44 9.19
C PHE A 786 53.30 30.90 10.41
N ARG A 787 53.14 30.27 11.59
CA ARG A 787 53.83 30.69 12.83
C ARG A 787 55.35 30.82 12.69
N ASP A 788 55.98 29.90 11.96
CA ASP A 788 57.42 29.83 11.78
C ASP A 788 57.87 30.24 10.35
N ASP A 789 56.96 30.80 9.55
CA ASP A 789 57.25 31.22 8.18
C ASP A 789 57.41 32.73 8.08
N VAL A 790 58.65 33.15 8.24
CA VAL A 790 59.01 34.57 8.15
C VAL A 790 58.86 35.11 6.72
N THR A 791 58.88 34.26 5.69
CA THR A 791 58.62 34.71 4.32
C THR A 791 57.16 35.10 4.12
N ALA A 792 56.24 34.39 4.76
CA ALA A 792 54.83 34.75 4.81
C ALA A 792 54.64 36.08 5.54
N GLU A 793 55.32 36.29 6.67
CA GLU A 793 55.28 37.57 7.40
C GLU A 793 55.76 38.76 6.54
N VAL A 794 56.86 38.61 5.81
CA VAL A 794 57.35 39.65 4.89
C VAL A 794 56.36 39.91 3.76
N LYS A 795 55.76 38.85 3.20
CA LYS A 795 54.70 38.96 2.17
C LYS A 795 53.46 39.67 2.71
N THR A 796 53.06 39.45 3.96
CA THR A 796 51.91 40.15 4.56
C THR A 796 52.19 41.61 4.88
N LEU A 797 53.40 41.93 5.35
CA LEU A 797 53.84 43.32 5.51
C LEU A 797 53.86 44.08 4.17
N ALA A 798 54.30 43.42 3.08
CA ALA A 798 54.23 44.00 1.74
C ALA A 798 52.79 44.25 1.27
N MET A 799 51.86 43.31 1.50
CA MET A 799 50.44 43.50 1.19
C MET A 799 49.82 44.65 2.01
N LEU A 800 50.22 44.80 3.27
CA LEU A 800 49.80 45.93 4.12
C LEU A 800 50.37 47.27 3.61
N ALA A 801 51.63 47.29 3.18
CA ALA A 801 52.27 48.49 2.64
C ALA A 801 51.62 48.94 1.32
N ASP A 802 51.30 47.99 0.42
CA ASP A 802 50.61 48.28 -0.85
C ASP A 802 49.17 48.77 -0.62
N THR A 803 48.45 48.18 0.33
CA THR A 803 47.08 48.65 0.66
C THR A 803 47.09 50.02 1.35
N ALA A 804 48.06 50.31 2.21
CA ALA A 804 48.27 51.66 2.77
C ALA A 804 48.62 52.68 1.68
N LEU A 805 49.42 52.27 0.68
CA LEU A 805 49.76 53.09 -0.48
C LEU A 805 48.53 53.42 -1.33
N GLN A 806 47.68 52.43 -1.61
CA GLN A 806 46.42 52.61 -2.34
C GLN A 806 45.42 53.52 -1.60
N ALA A 807 45.48 53.53 -0.26
CA ALA A 807 44.69 54.41 0.60
C ALA A 807 45.32 55.81 0.80
N GLU A 808 46.43 56.11 0.12
CA GLU A 808 47.20 57.37 0.24
C GLU A 808 47.75 57.65 1.65
N ASP A 809 47.89 56.62 2.50
CA ASP A 809 48.47 56.73 3.84
C ASP A 809 49.98 56.42 3.81
N PHE A 810 50.73 57.36 3.24
CA PHE A 810 52.17 57.17 3.01
C PHE A 810 52.99 57.05 4.30
N ALA A 811 52.52 57.62 5.42
CA ALA A 811 53.20 57.52 6.70
C ALA A 811 53.17 56.08 7.24
N ARG A 812 51.99 55.43 7.18
CA ARG A 812 51.84 54.01 7.54
C ARG A 812 52.56 53.09 6.56
N ALA A 813 52.50 53.39 5.25
CA ALA A 813 53.22 52.62 4.24
C ALA A 813 54.73 52.63 4.50
N TYR A 814 55.30 53.77 4.91
CA TYR A 814 56.70 53.89 5.28
C TYR A 814 57.05 53.05 6.52
N GLU A 815 56.27 53.16 7.60
CA GLU A 815 56.47 52.39 8.84
C GLU A 815 56.44 50.87 8.59
N LEU A 816 55.49 50.42 7.77
CA LEU A 816 55.36 49.01 7.37
C LEU A 816 56.57 48.54 6.55
N SER A 817 57.06 49.37 5.62
CA SER A 817 58.24 49.05 4.83
C SER A 817 59.52 49.02 5.66
N GLU A 818 59.67 49.87 6.70
CA GLU A 818 60.79 49.76 7.64
C GLU A 818 60.72 48.46 8.46
N ARG A 819 59.56 48.12 9.04
CA ARG A 819 59.39 46.83 9.74
C ARG A 819 59.67 45.62 8.84
N MET A 820 59.28 45.70 7.57
CA MET A 820 59.58 44.67 6.58
C MET A 820 61.08 44.57 6.25
N VAL A 821 61.78 45.70 6.15
CA VAL A 821 63.24 45.71 5.95
C VAL A 821 63.96 45.14 7.17
N ASP A 822 63.55 45.53 8.38
CA ASP A 822 64.16 45.05 9.61
C ASP A 822 64.02 43.53 9.76
N THR A 823 62.82 42.98 9.50
CA THR A 823 62.58 41.53 9.51
C THR A 823 63.42 40.77 8.46
N VAL A 824 63.60 41.32 7.26
CA VAL A 824 64.45 40.73 6.21
C VAL A 824 65.94 40.80 6.56
N VAL A 825 66.38 41.92 7.15
CA VAL A 825 67.77 42.09 7.61
C VAL A 825 68.06 41.12 8.75
N GLU A 826 67.14 40.98 9.72
CA GLU A 826 67.24 40.00 10.81
C GLU A 826 67.33 38.57 10.26
N LEU A 827 66.48 38.20 9.31
CA LEU A 827 66.56 36.90 8.61
C LEU A 827 67.92 36.67 7.95
N ARG A 828 68.46 37.68 7.26
CA ARG A 828 69.75 37.60 6.57
C ARG A 828 70.92 37.48 7.55
N THR A 829 70.81 38.10 8.73
CA THR A 829 71.82 37.97 9.79
C THR A 829 71.74 36.62 10.50
N ALA A 830 70.53 36.05 10.66
CA ALA A 830 70.32 34.75 11.29
C ALA A 830 70.70 33.58 10.38
N SER A 831 70.54 33.71 9.06
CA SER A 831 70.87 32.67 8.07
C SER A 831 71.84 33.22 7.00
N PRO A 832 73.17 33.19 7.25
CA PRO A 832 74.17 33.80 6.36
C PRO A 832 74.50 32.96 5.10
N THR A 833 73.90 31.78 4.93
CA THR A 833 74.09 30.93 3.74
C THR A 833 73.30 31.48 2.55
N LEU A 834 74.03 31.97 1.54
CA LEU A 834 73.57 32.57 0.27
C LEU A 834 72.67 31.70 -0.64
N LEU A 835 72.15 30.57 -0.17
CA LEU A 835 71.40 29.58 -0.96
C LEU A 835 70.00 29.29 -0.40
N ASP A 836 69.54 30.01 0.62
CA ASP A 836 68.20 29.80 1.14
C ASP A 836 67.16 30.51 0.26
N SER A 837 66.35 29.73 -0.46
CA SER A 837 65.26 30.21 -1.33
C SER A 837 64.35 31.20 -0.60
N ARG A 838 64.18 31.02 0.72
CA ARG A 838 63.35 31.86 1.57
C ARG A 838 63.86 33.29 1.69
N VAL A 839 65.17 33.46 1.83
CA VAL A 839 65.80 34.79 1.97
C VAL A 839 65.75 35.52 0.63
N ALA A 840 65.93 34.81 -0.48
CA ALA A 840 65.81 35.37 -1.82
C ALA A 840 64.37 35.87 -2.09
N GLU A 841 63.36 35.04 -1.81
CA GLU A 841 61.94 35.43 -1.96
C GLU A 841 61.55 36.61 -1.06
N ALA A 842 61.95 36.61 0.21
CA ALA A 842 61.66 37.69 1.14
C ALA A 842 62.36 39.00 0.73
N SER A 843 63.62 38.92 0.28
CA SER A 843 64.35 40.08 -0.24
C SER A 843 63.72 40.62 -1.51
N GLU A 844 63.24 39.73 -2.40
CA GLU A 844 62.56 40.09 -3.65
C GLU A 844 61.29 40.90 -3.37
N VAL A 845 60.42 40.41 -2.49
CA VAL A 845 59.19 41.09 -2.10
C VAL A 845 59.50 42.45 -1.43
N CYS A 846 60.54 42.50 -0.60
CA CYS A 846 60.90 43.70 0.15
C CYS A 846 61.45 44.84 -0.73
N TRP A 847 62.38 44.56 -1.67
CA TRP A 847 62.91 45.62 -2.53
C TRP A 847 61.84 46.16 -3.48
N VAL A 848 60.93 45.31 -3.98
CA VAL A 848 59.82 45.71 -4.86
C VAL A 848 58.89 46.68 -4.13
N ALA A 849 58.46 46.35 -2.92
CA ALA A 849 57.58 47.22 -2.14
C ALA A 849 58.26 48.55 -1.76
N CYS A 850 59.54 48.52 -1.36
CA CYS A 850 60.32 49.75 -1.08
C CYS A 850 60.48 50.63 -2.34
N PHE A 851 60.74 50.01 -3.50
CA PHE A 851 60.87 50.71 -4.78
C PHE A 851 59.54 51.35 -5.23
N GLN A 852 58.42 50.62 -5.07
CA GLN A 852 57.09 51.11 -5.42
C GLN A 852 56.71 52.34 -4.59
N LEU A 853 56.91 52.31 -3.27
CA LEU A 853 56.63 53.44 -2.38
C LEU A 853 57.56 54.63 -2.65
N GLY A 854 58.85 54.38 -2.87
CA GLY A 854 59.84 55.42 -3.16
C GLY A 854 59.61 56.19 -4.46
N ARG A 855 58.95 55.58 -5.46
CA ARG A 855 58.70 56.20 -6.77
C ARG A 855 57.49 57.14 -6.80
N GLN A 856 56.55 57.04 -5.86
CA GLN A 856 55.27 57.74 -5.94
C GLN A 856 55.44 59.25 -5.78
N PRO A 857 55.01 60.08 -6.75
CA PRO A 857 55.19 61.53 -6.68
C PRO A 857 54.36 62.19 -5.56
N GLU A 858 53.23 61.60 -5.19
CA GLU A 858 52.28 62.13 -4.19
C GLU A 858 52.84 62.11 -2.75
N PHE A 859 53.86 61.29 -2.49
CA PHE A 859 54.51 61.24 -1.19
C PHE A 859 55.48 62.42 -1.00
N GLY A 860 55.11 63.45 -0.22
CA GLY A 860 55.90 64.69 -0.13
C GLY A 860 57.25 64.60 0.61
N ASP A 861 57.53 63.51 1.34
CA ASP A 861 58.72 63.38 2.19
C ASP A 861 59.92 62.79 1.42
N VAL A 862 60.74 63.67 0.86
CA VAL A 862 61.88 63.30 0.01
C VAL A 862 62.96 62.53 0.77
N GLU A 863 63.16 62.82 2.06
CA GLU A 863 64.17 62.13 2.90
C GLU A 863 63.81 60.65 3.10
N LYS A 864 62.54 60.38 3.42
CA LYS A 864 61.99 59.02 3.54
C LYS A 864 61.98 58.28 2.20
N LYS A 865 61.75 58.96 1.07
CA LYS A 865 61.88 58.32 -0.26
C LYS A 865 63.30 57.87 -0.55
N LEU A 866 64.29 58.70 -0.22
CA LEU A 866 65.69 58.38 -0.43
C LEU A 866 66.14 57.22 0.47
N SER A 867 65.64 57.11 1.71
CA SER A 867 65.93 55.97 2.58
C SER A 867 65.33 54.67 2.03
N LEU A 868 64.08 54.68 1.57
CA LEU A 868 63.43 53.51 0.96
C LEU A 868 64.13 53.04 -0.31
N LEU A 869 64.49 53.96 -1.19
CA LEU A 869 65.25 53.63 -2.40
C LEU A 869 66.67 53.16 -2.07
N GLY A 870 67.28 53.68 -1.01
CA GLY A 870 68.55 53.19 -0.47
C GLY A 870 68.45 51.74 0.02
N ARG A 871 67.38 51.41 0.77
CA ARG A 871 67.10 50.03 1.19
C ARG A 871 66.74 49.11 0.02
N ALA A 872 66.04 49.62 -0.99
CA ALA A 872 65.78 48.87 -2.22
C ALA A 872 67.09 48.53 -2.94
N LEU A 873 68.06 49.44 -3.04
CA LEU A 873 69.38 49.17 -3.64
C LEU A 873 70.19 48.11 -2.89
N GLU A 874 70.00 47.99 -1.58
CA GLU A 874 70.68 47.00 -0.73
C GLU A 874 70.15 45.57 -0.94
N LEU A 875 68.86 45.44 -1.28
CA LEU A 875 68.13 44.17 -1.38
C LEU A 875 67.83 43.72 -2.82
N CYS A 876 67.96 44.64 -3.79
CA CYS A 876 67.62 44.42 -5.20
C CYS A 876 68.57 43.41 -5.89
N PRO A 877 68.05 42.55 -6.79
CA PRO A 877 68.90 41.71 -7.64
C PRO A 877 69.75 42.57 -8.60
N PRO A 878 70.90 42.04 -9.06
CA PRO A 878 71.84 42.82 -9.89
C PRO A 878 71.23 43.29 -11.22
N GLU A 879 70.19 42.62 -11.71
CA GLU A 879 69.51 42.92 -12.97
C GLU A 879 68.67 44.21 -12.92
N GLN A 880 68.09 44.53 -11.76
CA GLN A 880 67.14 45.65 -11.59
C GLN A 880 67.78 46.89 -10.96
N LEU A 881 69.09 46.83 -10.64
CA LEU A 881 69.83 47.91 -9.98
C LEU A 881 69.78 49.22 -10.78
N HIS A 882 69.80 49.13 -12.12
CA HIS A 882 69.77 50.30 -13.00
C HIS A 882 68.50 51.14 -12.83
N ASP A 883 67.35 50.49 -12.70
CA ASP A 883 66.04 51.13 -12.64
C ASP A 883 65.82 51.82 -11.28
N VAL A 884 66.28 51.17 -10.20
CA VAL A 884 66.28 51.75 -8.85
C VAL A 884 67.23 52.94 -8.77
N LEU A 885 68.45 52.84 -9.31
CA LEU A 885 69.44 53.93 -9.33
C LEU A 885 68.97 55.14 -10.13
N THR A 886 68.26 54.92 -11.24
CA THR A 886 67.72 56.01 -12.06
C THR A 886 66.65 56.79 -11.31
N SER A 887 65.76 56.09 -10.60
CA SER A 887 64.74 56.70 -9.75
C SER A 887 65.35 57.44 -8.55
N TRP A 888 66.41 56.87 -7.95
CA TRP A 888 67.15 57.49 -6.85
C TRP A 888 67.85 58.78 -7.28
N ARG A 889 68.57 58.80 -8.41
CA ARG A 889 69.24 60.01 -8.95
C ARG A 889 68.27 61.15 -9.26
N ARG A 890 67.06 60.81 -9.74
CA ARG A 890 66.02 61.81 -10.00
C ARG A 890 65.57 62.48 -8.70
N LEU A 891 65.30 61.67 -7.66
CA LEU A 891 64.92 62.17 -6.34
C LEU A 891 66.05 62.89 -5.62
N GLU A 892 67.29 62.45 -5.78
CA GLU A 892 68.47 63.14 -5.25
C GLU A 892 68.59 64.54 -5.86
N LYS A 893 68.36 64.67 -7.17
CA LYS A 893 68.34 65.97 -7.84
C LYS A 893 67.21 66.86 -7.28
N GLU A 894 66.00 66.32 -7.11
CA GLU A 894 64.86 67.04 -6.51
C GLU A 894 65.13 67.45 -5.04
N ASP A 895 65.82 66.62 -4.26
CA ASP A 895 66.25 66.93 -2.89
C ASP A 895 67.32 68.04 -2.86
N ILE A 896 68.30 68.00 -3.77
CA ILE A 896 69.31 69.06 -3.91
C ILE A 896 68.64 70.38 -4.28
N GLU A 897 67.75 70.37 -5.29
CA GLU A 897 66.98 71.56 -5.71
C GLU A 897 66.13 72.09 -4.54
N ALA A 898 65.42 71.21 -3.80
CA ALA A 898 64.64 71.60 -2.64
C ALA A 898 65.49 72.15 -1.47
N ARG A 899 66.71 71.62 -1.26
CA ARG A 899 67.66 72.14 -0.25
C ARG A 899 68.24 73.49 -0.67
N GLU A 900 68.58 73.65 -1.95
CA GLU A 900 69.01 74.92 -2.53
C GLU A 900 67.91 75.98 -2.41
N ASP A 901 66.64 75.63 -2.65
CA ASP A 901 65.47 76.50 -2.46
C ASP A 901 65.23 76.88 -0.99
N ARG A 902 65.42 75.95 -0.03
CA ARG A 902 65.36 76.26 1.41
C ARG A 902 66.49 77.21 1.83
N LEU A 903 67.69 77.02 1.29
CA LEU A 903 68.85 77.87 1.55
C LEU A 903 68.70 79.26 0.91
N SER A 904 68.13 79.35 -0.30
CA SER A 904 67.86 80.61 -0.99
C SER A 904 66.70 81.39 -0.36
N THR A 905 65.66 80.71 0.15
CA THR A 905 64.55 81.33 0.89
C THR A 905 65.01 81.89 2.25
N ASN A 906 65.94 81.21 2.93
CA ASN A 906 66.61 81.74 4.14
C ASN A 906 67.58 82.90 3.84
N GLN A 907 68.11 83.01 2.61
CA GLN A 907 68.88 84.19 2.18
C GLN A 907 67.97 85.37 1.78
N ASN A 908 66.79 85.11 1.23
CA ASN A 908 65.82 86.15 0.82
C ASN A 908 65.04 86.78 1.99
N THR A 909 64.90 86.12 3.13
CA THR A 909 64.41 86.76 4.38
C THR A 909 65.44 87.71 4.99
N ILE A 910 66.74 87.50 4.73
CA ILE A 910 67.82 88.41 5.15
C ILE A 910 67.95 89.59 4.17
N ALA A 911 67.72 89.39 2.87
CA ALA A 911 67.85 90.42 1.84
C ALA A 911 66.66 91.41 1.75
N ALA A 912 65.49 91.09 2.31
CA ALA A 912 64.33 92.00 2.36
C ALA A 912 64.32 92.97 3.58
N SER A 913 65.41 93.03 4.36
CA SER A 913 65.47 93.74 5.65
C SER A 913 66.43 94.95 5.71
N ALA A 914 66.89 95.49 4.58
CA ALA A 914 67.82 96.64 4.57
C ALA A 914 67.34 97.82 3.70
N SER A 915 66.95 98.91 4.39
CA SER A 915 66.68 100.29 3.93
C SER A 915 65.29 100.53 3.29
N ILE A 916 64.37 101.38 3.79
CA ILE A 916 64.42 102.57 4.65
C ILE A 916 63.13 102.70 5.49
N GLU A 917 63.32 102.76 6.81
CA GLU A 917 62.79 103.74 7.80
C GLU A 917 61.35 104.31 7.76
N ARG A 918 60.71 104.23 8.95
CA ARG A 918 59.71 105.14 9.60
C ARG A 918 58.22 104.77 9.59
N THR A 919 57.86 104.03 10.64
CA THR A 919 56.77 104.28 11.62
C THR A 919 55.71 105.37 11.32
N PHE A 920 54.43 104.99 11.12
CA PHE A 920 53.30 105.10 12.10
C PHE A 920 51.90 104.84 11.44
N ILE A 921 51.21 103.80 11.97
CA ILE A 921 49.77 103.58 12.25
C ILE A 921 48.63 103.83 11.22
N ALA A 922 48.02 102.68 10.80
CA ALA A 922 46.58 102.32 10.63
C ALA A 922 45.76 102.83 9.39
N PRO A 923 44.52 102.30 9.17
CA PRO A 923 44.19 100.93 8.76
C PRO A 923 43.23 100.86 7.54
N GLY A 924 43.03 99.67 6.96
CA GLY A 924 41.73 99.29 6.37
C GLY A 924 41.63 98.94 4.87
N ASN A 925 40.93 97.82 4.64
CA ASN A 925 40.11 97.45 3.47
C ASN A 925 40.70 96.81 2.21
N VAL A 926 40.66 95.46 2.24
CA VAL A 926 39.94 94.53 1.36
C VAL A 926 39.17 95.15 0.18
N ALA A 927 39.61 94.83 -1.06
CA ALA A 927 38.79 94.49 -2.25
C ALA A 927 39.54 94.78 -3.57
N ALA A 928 40.58 94.00 -3.91
CA ALA A 928 41.16 94.02 -5.27
C ALA A 928 42.09 92.84 -5.57
N SER A 929 41.57 91.61 -5.71
CA SER A 929 42.28 90.59 -6.53
C SER A 929 41.39 89.53 -7.18
N LEU A 930 40.05 89.70 -7.13
CA LEU A 930 39.05 88.93 -7.88
C LEU A 930 39.16 89.06 -9.42
N ARG A 931 40.13 89.82 -9.94
CA ARG A 931 40.28 90.13 -11.37
C ARG A 931 41.31 89.26 -12.10
N ALA A 932 42.07 88.42 -11.42
CA ALA A 932 43.13 87.62 -12.04
C ALA A 932 42.73 86.17 -12.38
N ARG A 933 41.54 85.70 -11.96
CA ARG A 933 41.14 84.28 -12.07
C ARG A 933 40.22 83.91 -13.25
N LEU A 934 40.09 84.73 -14.28
CA LEU A 934 39.08 84.52 -15.33
C LEU A 934 39.57 84.54 -16.79
N GLN A 935 40.87 84.47 -17.10
CA GLN A 935 41.33 84.57 -18.49
C GLN A 935 42.35 83.54 -19.00
N GLU A 936 42.59 82.42 -18.31
CA GLU A 936 43.45 81.35 -18.87
C GLU A 936 42.77 79.97 -18.83
N PHE A 937 41.91 79.73 -19.82
CA PHE A 937 41.59 78.39 -20.33
C PHE A 937 41.42 78.51 -21.85
N HIS A 938 42.33 77.91 -22.63
CA HIS A 938 42.07 77.10 -23.83
C HIS A 938 43.39 76.65 -24.50
N VAL A 939 43.55 75.33 -24.69
CA VAL A 939 44.61 74.68 -25.49
C VAL A 939 43.95 73.72 -26.49
N PRO A 940 44.36 73.70 -27.78
CA PRO A 940 43.95 72.70 -28.77
C PRO A 940 45.03 71.60 -29.00
N SER A 941 44.63 70.46 -29.55
CA SER A 941 45.46 69.37 -30.13
C SER A 941 45.26 69.29 -31.66
N PRO A 942 45.94 68.47 -32.51
CA PRO A 942 47.25 67.76 -32.51
C PRO A 942 48.07 68.02 -33.84
N PRO A 943 49.10 67.24 -34.31
CA PRO A 943 48.93 65.90 -34.92
C PRO A 943 50.04 64.85 -34.65
N LEU A 944 49.77 63.65 -35.17
CA LEU A 944 50.32 62.30 -34.96
C LEU A 944 51.70 62.02 -35.60
N LEU A 945 52.50 61.11 -35.01
CA LEU A 945 53.01 59.92 -35.72
C LEU A 945 53.48 58.83 -34.75
N SER A 946 53.15 57.61 -35.13
CA SER A 946 53.20 56.33 -34.40
C SER A 946 54.55 55.61 -34.45
N THR A 947 55.03 55.15 -33.29
CA THR A 947 55.57 53.79 -33.12
C THR A 947 55.39 53.35 -31.65
N PRO A 948 54.82 52.16 -31.39
CA PRO A 948 55.25 51.41 -30.21
C PRO A 948 55.43 49.93 -30.55
N ASP A 949 56.64 49.59 -31.00
CA ASP A 949 57.25 48.27 -30.78
C ASP A 949 57.97 48.23 -29.41
N ALA A 950 57.80 49.26 -28.57
CA ALA A 950 58.35 49.34 -27.22
C ALA A 950 57.36 48.88 -26.13
N ALA A 951 56.06 48.94 -26.39
CA ALA A 951 55.04 48.44 -25.45
C ALA A 951 54.91 46.90 -25.48
N ALA A 952 55.26 46.25 -26.60
CA ALA A 952 55.21 44.80 -26.76
C ALA A 952 56.41 44.06 -26.10
N LEU A 953 57.55 44.74 -25.95
CA LEU A 953 58.73 44.21 -25.27
C LEU A 953 58.60 44.29 -23.74
N ALA A 954 57.97 45.32 -23.21
CA ALA A 954 57.69 45.45 -21.78
C ALA A 954 56.65 44.43 -21.27
N SER A 955 55.79 43.88 -22.15
CA SER A 955 54.78 42.89 -21.78
C SER A 955 55.26 41.43 -21.78
N ARG A 956 56.46 41.13 -22.30
CA ARG A 956 56.96 39.73 -22.42
C ARG A 956 57.84 39.27 -21.25
N THR A 957 58.45 40.17 -20.49
CA THR A 957 59.26 39.81 -19.30
C THR A 957 58.43 39.68 -18.03
N PHE A 958 57.20 40.21 -18.01
CA PHE A 958 56.29 40.12 -16.86
C PHE A 958 55.33 38.90 -16.89
N GLN A 959 55.30 38.14 -17.98
CA GLN A 959 54.41 36.97 -18.11
C GLN A 959 55.00 35.66 -17.56
N SER A 960 56.28 35.57 -17.21
CA SER A 960 56.90 34.31 -16.74
C SER A 960 57.04 34.17 -15.23
N VAL A 961 56.77 35.22 -14.45
CA VAL A 961 56.83 35.18 -12.96
C VAL A 961 55.48 35.47 -12.31
N ALA A 962 54.53 36.08 -13.04
CA ALA A 962 53.15 36.31 -12.60
C ALA A 962 52.17 35.20 -13.00
N ALA A 963 52.66 33.99 -13.29
CA ALA A 963 51.82 32.80 -13.47
C ALA A 963 51.63 32.08 -12.14
N ASN A 964 51.05 32.79 -11.16
CA ASN A 964 50.21 32.25 -10.10
C ASN A 964 49.59 33.45 -9.38
N PHE A 965 48.26 33.51 -9.37
CA PHE A 965 47.34 34.52 -8.80
C PHE A 965 46.79 35.59 -9.77
N PRO A 966 45.47 35.55 -10.07
CA PRO A 966 44.78 36.56 -10.84
C PRO A 966 44.06 37.56 -9.92
N PHE A 967 44.38 38.85 -10.03
CA PHE A 967 43.46 39.91 -9.61
C PHE A 967 43.30 40.92 -10.75
N SER A 968 42.12 40.92 -11.35
CA SER A 968 41.66 41.96 -12.26
C SER A 968 40.18 42.17 -11.98
N ILE A 969 39.84 43.24 -11.26
CA ILE A 969 38.47 43.75 -11.15
C ILE A 969 38.24 44.65 -12.37
N GLY A 970 37.35 44.20 -13.26
CA GLY A 970 37.11 44.80 -14.57
C GLY A 970 36.36 46.13 -14.53
N HIS A 971 36.81 47.06 -15.37
CA HIS A 971 36.01 48.15 -15.92
C HIS A 971 34.99 47.60 -16.95
N ARG A 972 33.74 48.08 -16.88
CA ARG A 972 32.69 47.84 -17.90
C ARG A 972 32.84 48.80 -19.08
N GLY A 973 32.67 48.29 -20.30
CA GLY A 973 32.29 49.08 -21.48
C GLY A 973 32.21 48.32 -22.81
N ARG A 974 30.98 47.93 -23.22
CA ARG A 974 30.38 47.78 -24.58
C ARG A 974 31.18 47.07 -25.71
N SER A 975 30.63 46.24 -26.61
CA SER A 975 29.25 46.01 -27.11
C SER A 975 29.20 44.90 -28.19
N GLN A 976 27.98 44.39 -28.48
CA GLN A 976 27.50 43.70 -29.71
C GLN A 976 28.02 42.26 -29.97
N ALA A 977 27.21 41.20 -29.85
CA ALA A 977 26.05 40.74 -30.64
C ALA A 977 26.43 39.82 -31.82
N SER A 978 26.03 38.54 -31.74
CA SER A 978 25.56 37.73 -32.88
C SER A 978 24.84 36.46 -32.39
N ASP A 979 23.63 36.28 -32.90
CA ASP A 979 22.64 35.21 -32.70
C ASP A 979 23.10 33.77 -33.00
N ARG A 980 22.49 32.78 -32.33
CA ARG A 980 21.42 31.92 -32.93
C ARG A 980 20.91 30.79 -32.02
N ASP A 981 19.58 30.66 -32.04
CA ASP A 981 18.69 29.47 -31.94
C ASP A 981 19.02 28.38 -30.89
N GLY A 982 18.15 27.99 -29.96
CA GLY A 982 16.73 27.58 -30.05
C GLY A 982 16.68 26.15 -29.46
N GLY A 983 15.70 25.65 -28.69
CA GLY A 983 14.47 26.13 -28.11
C GLY A 983 13.82 24.94 -27.36
N SER A 984 13.01 25.23 -26.34
CA SER A 984 11.91 24.38 -25.81
C SER A 984 12.29 23.10 -25.03
N SER A 985 11.68 22.73 -23.90
CA SER A 985 10.42 23.15 -23.28
C SER A 985 10.24 22.57 -21.86
N ARG A 986 9.58 23.36 -21.00
CA ARG A 986 8.43 23.04 -20.10
C ARG A 986 8.69 22.18 -18.85
N THR A 987 8.12 22.43 -17.65
CA THR A 987 6.98 23.27 -17.17
C THR A 987 7.13 23.39 -15.63
N GLY A 988 6.94 24.54 -14.96
CA GLY A 988 5.67 25.13 -14.44
C GLY A 988 5.65 25.02 -12.89
N SER A 989 5.21 25.94 -12.02
CA SER A 989 4.48 27.21 -12.14
C SER A 989 4.48 28.01 -10.80
N LEU A 990 4.61 29.35 -10.89
CA LEU A 990 3.88 30.47 -10.20
C LEU A 990 3.84 30.54 -8.64
N LEU A 991 4.17 31.66 -7.99
CA LEU A 991 3.42 32.94 -7.95
C LEU A 991 4.29 34.19 -7.67
N ARG A 992 3.72 35.36 -7.97
CA ARG A 992 4.32 36.69 -8.20
C ARG A 992 3.84 37.69 -7.14
N GLY A 993 4.69 38.63 -6.74
CA GLY A 993 4.32 39.84 -5.96
C GLY A 993 5.43 40.90 -6.05
N GLU A 994 5.11 42.06 -6.63
CA GLU A 994 5.96 43.24 -6.83
C GLU A 994 6.22 44.03 -5.55
N GLY A 995 7.33 44.77 -5.51
CA GLY A 995 7.58 45.84 -4.53
C GLY A 995 9.04 46.30 -4.51
N ASP A 996 9.37 47.24 -5.38
CA ASP A 996 10.63 48.01 -5.40
C ASP A 996 10.68 49.02 -4.23
N ASP A 997 11.86 49.58 -3.95
CA ASP A 997 12.16 50.72 -3.05
C ASP A 997 12.39 50.49 -1.53
N VAL A 998 13.53 49.89 -1.14
CA VAL A 998 14.14 50.13 0.20
C VAL A 998 15.68 50.05 0.19
N SER A 999 16.37 50.88 -0.59
CA SER A 999 17.86 50.95 -0.56
C SER A 999 18.44 52.36 -0.37
N THR A 1000 17.63 53.36 -0.05
CA THR A 1000 18.07 54.77 0.08
C THR A 1000 18.00 55.35 1.49
N GLN A 1001 17.90 54.51 2.54
CA GLN A 1001 17.73 55.03 3.90
C GLN A 1001 18.54 54.29 4.99
N ALA A 1002 19.83 54.06 4.77
CA ALA A 1002 20.73 53.51 5.82
C ALA A 1002 22.17 54.07 5.78
N THR A 1003 22.35 55.35 5.48
CA THR A 1003 23.69 56.00 5.47
C THR A 1003 23.78 57.30 6.27
N ARG A 1004 22.86 57.54 7.21
CA ARG A 1004 23.02 58.62 8.20
C ARG A 1004 22.45 58.20 9.55
N VAL A 1005 23.29 57.64 10.42
CA VAL A 1005 23.38 57.86 11.88
C VAL A 1005 24.57 57.00 12.38
N LEU A 1006 25.80 57.50 12.25
CA LEU A 1006 26.97 57.00 13.00
C LEU A 1006 27.96 58.16 13.22
N SER A 1007 27.53 59.15 13.99
CA SER A 1007 28.43 60.02 14.75
C SER A 1007 27.81 60.32 16.11
N LYS A 1008 28.61 60.12 17.16
CA LYS A 1008 28.29 60.08 18.62
C LYS A 1008 28.04 58.65 19.13
N GLY A 1009 28.74 58.14 20.14
CA GLY A 1009 29.68 58.79 21.03
C GLY A 1009 30.49 57.76 21.81
N ILE A 1010 31.73 58.13 22.09
CA ILE A 1010 32.64 57.49 23.02
C ILE A 1010 32.25 57.90 24.44
N GLY A 1011 32.26 56.91 25.33
CA GLY A 1011 32.75 57.08 26.69
C GLY A 1011 31.67 57.13 27.76
N TRP A 1012 31.44 56.01 28.44
CA TRP A 1012 31.20 55.98 29.88
C TRP A 1012 31.74 54.66 30.46
N LEU A 1013 32.82 54.78 31.23
CA LEU A 1013 33.27 53.84 32.25
C LEU A 1013 33.74 54.70 33.45
N ILE A 1014 33.47 54.23 34.68
CA ILE A 1014 33.59 54.90 36.00
C ILE A 1014 32.30 55.68 36.35
N GLY A 1015 31.53 55.40 37.41
CA GLY A 1015 31.62 54.49 38.55
C GLY A 1015 30.77 55.06 39.71
N ALA A 1016 30.37 54.17 40.64
CA ALA A 1016 29.82 54.40 42.00
C ALA A 1016 28.29 54.60 42.19
N GLU A 1017 27.69 53.57 42.81
CA GLU A 1017 26.94 53.53 44.09
C GLU A 1017 25.90 54.63 44.41
N ASP A 1018 24.63 54.24 44.62
CA ASP A 1018 23.94 54.25 45.93
C ASP A 1018 22.38 54.15 45.81
N ASP A 1019 21.80 53.42 46.77
CA ASP A 1019 20.44 53.48 47.33
C ASP A 1019 19.19 53.32 46.44
N MET A 1020 18.62 52.10 46.36
CA MET A 1020 17.50 51.61 47.23
C MET A 1020 16.91 50.30 46.69
#